data_AF-W2QN94-F1
#
_entry.id   AF-W2QN94-F1
#
_cell.length_a   1.000
_cell.length_b   1.000
_cell.length_c   1.000
_cell.angle_alpha   90.00
_cell.angle_beta   90.00
_cell.angle_gamma   90.00
#
_symmetry.space_group_name_H-M   'P 1'
#
loop_
_entity.id
_entity.type
_entity.pdbx_description
1 polymer ?
#
loop_
_entity_poly.entity_id
_entity_poly.type
_entity_poly.pdbx_seq_one_letter_code
_entity_poly.pdbx_strand_id
1 'polypeptide(L)'
;MKSFPTASLLPKEETLADRFLQQYPDYDGRNAVVAIFDTGVDPGAIGLQTTPDGRPKIIDVVDATGAGDVDTSTVIEAKDGQLTLANDRVLTLNPDWKPSQDGKYHVGTVAGYHLFPGPLVTRLKTERKEKFDIEQRAAVNAVQEQLAKWSKENSATTNDTAKLREKKDLQTRLKQLEELAKSYEDPGPIYDAVVFYDGTCWRAALDTKETGDFTGIPVLTNFKDERQYATFSGESQLNYVLNIYDEGNTLSVVNDVGAHGTHVAGIVAAYHPDQSECNGVAPGAQIVAVKIGDGRLGSMETSSALSRAILAVMDANVDVVNMSYGEYASQHNYGRIVELSNELVDEHNVTFVVSAGNNGPALGTVGAPGGTTSSMLAVGAYVSPKMMEGEYIMRDSALSGIAYTWSSRGPTFDGDLGVNICAPGAAIAPVPNWTLNKKQLMNGTSMSSPNCAGNIALLISAMKAQGVEYTPYSIRRALENTAVKVPNVEVYAQGKGLIQVLPAFKYLAGSNSFDGGRKFPLHYEIKTSSGDGKARGIFLRDSVDFAHDSTEVNVTVTPKFHKKAVQDDKVHFEQHVRLVPSARWIDVGRNLALMHGGRAFKVLVKTKHLTAGEHYGEIVAYDTKNEARGALFTIPVTVIKPEDAKSVVTYQTKFQPGDISRRFFTPAQDSTWADIIFSRANENDREVESNASGKLYMFDALQFQPFVRQSSSSFHKAFFLKPGEEVAFSMDLLGGLTTEFCLGQFWSALGDSIVQIEIRFHGVKPDQEKIVPKDERDEEEIANEAVRDLLLERVTKLVGKSTFLPAWQRLVDQFPNYLPAMQAKLHHFDFEANRSTQLAAVIEAADAVLALIKQDELALFFGTRSVPGDQPATEKKLRKEKEKAILVDALARKARALGDSSQWDDFLLAYADLQKWEDVEAATYLHVSLLHDRHFDAFGLALQRLRKVQDMEQADKTKIISDEKLAAEINSTLDALQWQHWTKYETQWERRRAPTSYRIF
;
A
#
# COMPACT_ATOMS: atom_id res chain seq x y z
N MET A 1 -31.20 13.14 -34.27
CA MET A 1 -30.41 13.11 -33.02
C MET A 1 -28.94 13.14 -33.40
N LYS A 2 -28.10 13.95 -32.74
CA LYS A 2 -26.64 13.81 -32.88
C LYS A 2 -26.23 12.50 -32.21
N SER A 3 -25.34 11.73 -32.83
CA SER A 3 -24.74 10.55 -32.20
C SER A 3 -23.91 10.97 -30.99
N PHE A 4 -23.84 10.11 -29.97
CA PHE A 4 -22.97 10.34 -28.80
C PHE A 4 -21.51 10.50 -29.28
N PRO A 5 -20.73 11.47 -28.75
CA PRO A 5 -19.35 11.71 -29.17
C PRO A 5 -18.42 10.64 -28.63
N THR A 6 -18.52 9.42 -29.12
CA THR A 6 -17.74 8.27 -28.62
C THR A 6 -16.24 8.44 -28.81
N ALA A 7 -15.80 9.24 -29.79
CA ALA A 7 -14.40 9.54 -30.04
C ALA A 7 -13.71 10.32 -28.90
N SER A 8 -14.48 11.03 -28.06
CA SER A 8 -13.90 11.74 -26.90
C SER A 8 -13.75 10.87 -25.65
N LEU A 9 -14.29 9.64 -25.64
CA LEU A 9 -14.16 8.70 -24.52
C LEU A 9 -12.76 8.10 -24.40
N LEU A 10 -12.03 8.00 -25.51
CA LEU A 10 -10.64 7.53 -25.53
C LEU A 10 -9.85 8.44 -26.48
N PRO A 11 -9.29 9.55 -25.97
CA PRO A 11 -8.73 10.62 -26.79
C PRO A 11 -7.59 10.15 -27.72
N LYS A 12 -7.82 10.28 -29.04
CA LYS A 12 -6.86 9.95 -30.11
C LYS A 12 -6.65 11.09 -31.11
N GLU A 13 -7.60 12.02 -31.17
CA GLU A 13 -7.60 13.10 -32.17
C GLU A 13 -6.58 14.18 -31.83
N GLU A 14 -6.41 14.49 -30.54
CA GLU A 14 -5.47 15.48 -30.01
C GLU A 14 -4.02 15.16 -30.39
N THR A 15 -3.70 13.87 -30.49
CA THR A 15 -2.36 13.34 -30.81
C THR A 15 -2.21 12.96 -32.28
N LEU A 16 -3.28 13.10 -33.08
CA LEU A 16 -3.40 12.66 -34.48
C LEU A 16 -3.23 11.15 -34.68
N ALA A 17 -3.44 10.35 -33.62
CA ALA A 17 -3.36 8.89 -33.69
C ALA A 17 -4.45 8.29 -34.57
N ASP A 18 -5.66 8.85 -34.50
CA ASP A 18 -6.80 8.48 -35.36
C ASP A 18 -6.47 8.65 -36.86
N ARG A 19 -5.89 9.79 -37.23
CA ARG A 19 -5.48 10.09 -38.62
C ARG A 19 -4.32 9.22 -39.06
N PHE A 20 -3.38 8.95 -38.15
CA PHE A 20 -2.27 8.04 -38.42
C PHE A 20 -2.78 6.64 -38.75
N LEU A 21 -3.71 6.09 -37.96
CA LEU A 21 -4.32 4.78 -38.19
C LEU A 21 -5.18 4.75 -39.46
N GLN A 22 -5.86 5.84 -39.81
CA GLN A 22 -6.59 5.94 -41.08
C GLN A 22 -5.63 5.90 -42.28
N GLN A 23 -4.47 6.53 -42.19
CA GLN A 23 -3.47 6.57 -43.26
C GLN A 23 -2.63 5.28 -43.33
N TYR A 24 -2.35 4.66 -42.19
CA TYR A 24 -1.54 3.46 -42.07
C TYR A 24 -2.22 2.42 -41.16
N PRO A 25 -3.27 1.73 -41.66
CA PRO A 25 -4.02 0.76 -40.86
C PRO A 25 -3.18 -0.41 -40.35
N ASP A 26 -2.10 -0.74 -41.06
CA ASP A 26 -1.19 -1.83 -40.67
C ASP A 26 -0.17 -1.44 -39.60
N TYR A 27 -0.10 -0.17 -39.19
CA TYR A 27 0.78 0.34 -38.14
C TYR A 27 0.00 0.54 -36.83
N ASP A 28 -0.93 -0.36 -36.56
CA ASP A 28 -1.87 -0.31 -35.43
C ASP A 28 -1.26 -0.66 -34.07
N GLY A 29 0.06 -0.85 -33.99
CA GLY A 29 0.76 -1.35 -32.81
C GLY A 29 1.19 -2.81 -32.94
N ARG A 30 0.82 -3.51 -34.04
CA ARG A 30 1.31 -4.88 -34.27
C ARG A 30 2.83 -4.94 -34.21
N ASN A 31 3.34 -6.05 -33.69
CA ASN A 31 4.76 -6.30 -33.38
C ASN A 31 5.39 -5.35 -32.34
N ALA A 32 4.61 -4.50 -31.66
CA ALA A 32 5.06 -3.78 -30.47
C ALA A 32 4.57 -4.48 -29.20
N VAL A 33 5.45 -4.59 -28.20
CA VAL A 33 5.13 -5.11 -26.86
C VAL A 33 5.27 -4.00 -25.84
N VAL A 34 4.21 -3.77 -25.05
CA VAL A 34 4.17 -2.75 -24.00
C VAL A 34 4.03 -3.40 -22.63
N ALA A 35 4.93 -3.10 -21.70
CA ALA A 35 4.79 -3.49 -20.31
C ALA A 35 4.03 -2.42 -19.52
N ILE A 36 3.11 -2.87 -18.67
CA ILE A 36 2.30 -2.01 -17.79
C ILE A 36 2.76 -2.25 -16.36
N PHE A 37 3.49 -1.28 -15.79
CA PHE A 37 3.94 -1.28 -14.40
C PHE A 37 2.90 -0.56 -13.56
N ASP A 38 2.04 -1.32 -12.89
CA ASP A 38 0.89 -0.75 -12.17
C ASP A 38 0.39 -1.67 -11.03
N THR A 39 -0.85 -1.49 -10.60
CA THR A 39 -1.64 -2.31 -9.65
C THR A 39 -1.96 -3.73 -10.13
N GLY A 40 -1.53 -4.10 -11.34
CA GLY A 40 -1.89 -5.34 -12.03
C GLY A 40 -2.98 -5.13 -13.10
N VAL A 41 -3.13 -6.10 -14.00
CA VAL A 41 -4.09 -6.05 -15.10
C VAL A 41 -4.95 -7.31 -15.05
N ASP A 42 -6.28 -7.13 -15.15
CA ASP A 42 -7.23 -8.23 -15.22
C ASP A 42 -7.24 -8.83 -16.64
N PRO A 43 -6.78 -10.08 -16.83
CA PRO A 43 -6.76 -10.71 -18.16
C PRO A 43 -8.15 -11.00 -18.72
N GLY A 44 -9.17 -11.05 -17.85
CA GLY A 44 -10.58 -11.23 -18.24
C GLY A 44 -11.31 -9.92 -18.52
N ALA A 45 -10.68 -8.76 -18.43
CA ALA A 45 -11.32 -7.47 -18.68
C ALA A 45 -11.62 -7.27 -20.16
N ILE A 46 -12.81 -6.75 -20.48
CA ILE A 46 -13.31 -6.63 -21.85
C ILE A 46 -12.36 -5.80 -22.72
N GLY A 47 -11.95 -6.36 -23.86
CA GLY A 47 -11.07 -5.70 -24.83
C GLY A 47 -9.59 -6.02 -24.63
N LEU A 48 -9.25 -6.82 -23.62
CA LEU A 48 -7.89 -7.28 -23.34
C LEU A 48 -7.64 -8.75 -23.69
N GLN A 49 -8.46 -9.35 -24.54
CA GLN A 49 -8.36 -10.77 -24.93
C GLN A 49 -7.44 -10.97 -26.14
N THR A 50 -7.75 -10.28 -27.24
CA THR A 50 -7.06 -10.46 -28.53
C THR A 50 -6.68 -9.13 -29.15
N THR A 51 -5.73 -9.19 -30.06
CA THR A 51 -5.37 -8.12 -30.99
C THR A 51 -6.21 -8.22 -32.27
N PRO A 52 -6.26 -7.16 -33.12
CA PRO A 52 -6.90 -7.19 -34.43
C PRO A 52 -6.45 -8.32 -35.35
N ASP A 53 -5.21 -8.80 -35.22
CA ASP A 53 -4.66 -9.90 -36.02
C ASP A 53 -4.84 -11.29 -35.37
N GLY A 54 -5.61 -11.37 -34.29
CA GLY A 54 -5.98 -12.62 -33.61
C GLY A 54 -4.93 -13.15 -32.62
N ARG A 55 -3.79 -12.47 -32.44
CA ARG A 55 -2.82 -12.83 -31.38
C ARG A 55 -3.38 -12.52 -29.98
N PRO A 56 -2.94 -13.25 -28.94
CA PRO A 56 -3.29 -12.92 -27.56
C PRO A 56 -2.83 -11.51 -27.22
N LYS A 57 -3.71 -10.73 -26.58
CA LYS A 57 -3.44 -9.35 -26.19
C LYS A 57 -2.44 -9.30 -25.04
N ILE A 58 -2.70 -10.02 -23.97
CA ILE A 58 -1.78 -10.13 -22.83
C ILE A 58 -0.94 -11.39 -23.02
N ILE A 59 0.38 -11.22 -23.05
CA ILE A 59 1.32 -12.33 -23.28
C ILE A 59 2.00 -12.82 -22.02
N ASP A 60 2.07 -11.98 -20.99
CA ASP A 60 2.58 -12.35 -19.67
C ASP A 60 1.92 -11.51 -18.56
N VAL A 61 1.82 -12.06 -17.36
CA VAL A 61 1.24 -11.44 -16.16
C VAL A 61 2.10 -11.82 -14.95
N VAL A 62 2.75 -10.83 -14.34
CA VAL A 62 3.75 -11.04 -13.29
C VAL A 62 3.40 -10.24 -12.04
N ASP A 63 3.46 -10.89 -10.87
CA ASP A 63 3.53 -10.20 -9.59
C ASP A 63 4.99 -9.93 -9.23
N ALA A 64 5.43 -8.68 -9.38
CA ALA A 64 6.80 -8.32 -9.01
C ALA A 64 6.94 -8.07 -7.50
N THR A 65 5.83 -7.91 -6.77
CA THR A 65 5.83 -7.51 -5.36
C THR A 65 6.10 -8.67 -4.40
N GLY A 66 5.81 -9.90 -4.83
CA GLY A 66 5.79 -11.09 -3.97
C GLY A 66 4.58 -11.15 -3.02
N ALA A 67 3.63 -10.21 -3.13
CA ALA A 67 2.45 -10.21 -2.28
C ALA A 67 1.56 -11.45 -2.51
N GLY A 68 1.55 -11.97 -3.74
CA GLY A 68 0.85 -13.19 -4.13
C GLY A 68 1.61 -14.49 -3.88
N ASP A 69 2.82 -14.45 -3.33
CA ASP A 69 3.65 -15.64 -3.15
C ASP A 69 3.13 -16.53 -2.02
N VAL A 70 3.08 -17.82 -2.31
CA VAL A 70 2.63 -18.91 -1.45
C VAL A 70 3.79 -19.89 -1.30
N ASP A 71 4.11 -20.19 -0.04
CA ASP A 71 5.09 -21.22 0.31
C ASP A 71 4.54 -22.59 -0.05
N THR A 72 5.13 -23.23 -1.06
CA THR A 72 4.80 -24.59 -1.49
C THR A 72 6.01 -25.52 -1.33
N SER A 73 6.94 -25.20 -0.42
CA SER A 73 8.12 -26.02 -0.14
C SER A 73 7.80 -27.35 0.56
N THR A 74 6.59 -27.51 1.08
CA THR A 74 6.15 -28.76 1.69
C THR A 74 5.75 -29.77 0.62
N VAL A 75 6.46 -30.90 0.55
CA VAL A 75 6.26 -31.95 -0.47
C VAL A 75 5.65 -33.20 0.15
N ILE A 76 4.60 -33.73 -0.48
CA ILE A 76 3.82 -34.89 -0.03
C ILE A 76 3.65 -35.86 -1.20
N GLU A 77 3.76 -37.16 -0.93
CA GLU A 77 3.45 -38.22 -1.89
C GLU A 77 1.96 -38.55 -1.86
N ALA A 78 1.33 -38.64 -3.03
CA ALA A 78 -0.08 -39.00 -3.13
C ALA A 78 -0.30 -40.49 -2.87
N LYS A 79 -1.34 -40.82 -2.10
CA LYS A 79 -1.84 -42.18 -1.89
C LYS A 79 -3.30 -42.24 -2.32
N ASP A 80 -3.62 -43.10 -3.30
CA ASP A 80 -4.98 -43.27 -3.84
C ASP A 80 -5.66 -41.95 -4.27
N GLY A 81 -4.88 -41.03 -4.84
CA GLY A 81 -5.37 -39.71 -5.28
C GLY A 81 -5.57 -38.70 -4.15
N GLN A 82 -5.05 -38.97 -2.94
CA GLN A 82 -5.18 -38.12 -1.77
C GLN A 82 -3.83 -37.69 -1.20
N LEU A 83 -3.78 -36.47 -0.65
CA LEU A 83 -2.64 -35.90 0.07
C LEU A 83 -3.04 -35.67 1.53
N THR A 84 -2.33 -36.29 2.48
CA THR A 84 -2.58 -36.09 3.92
C THR A 84 -1.61 -35.05 4.47
N LEU A 85 -2.13 -33.92 4.94
CA LEU A 85 -1.37 -32.83 5.55
C LEU A 85 -0.95 -33.19 6.99
N ALA A 86 -0.01 -32.42 7.55
CA ALA A 86 0.51 -32.64 8.91
C ALA A 86 -0.54 -32.49 10.03
N ASN A 87 -1.68 -31.85 9.75
CA ASN A 87 -2.82 -31.69 10.65
C ASN A 87 -3.95 -32.69 10.36
N ASP A 88 -3.63 -33.83 9.72
CA ASP A 88 -4.54 -34.90 9.33
C ASP A 88 -5.66 -34.50 8.33
N ARG A 89 -5.67 -33.25 7.84
CA ARG A 89 -6.56 -32.85 6.73
C ARG A 89 -6.14 -33.58 5.46
N VAL A 90 -7.14 -34.02 4.70
CA VAL A 90 -6.94 -34.73 3.43
C VAL A 90 -7.34 -33.82 2.27
N LEU A 91 -6.45 -33.64 1.30
CA LEU A 91 -6.75 -33.01 0.03
C LEU A 91 -6.98 -34.08 -1.03
N THR A 92 -8.10 -34.00 -1.75
CA THR A 92 -8.44 -34.93 -2.85
C THR A 92 -8.02 -34.32 -4.17
N LEU A 93 -7.17 -35.02 -4.93
CA LEU A 93 -6.69 -34.57 -6.23
C LEU A 93 -7.76 -34.76 -7.31
N ASN A 94 -7.77 -33.88 -8.31
CA ASN A 94 -8.67 -34.03 -9.44
C ASN A 94 -8.23 -35.23 -10.31
N PRO A 95 -9.09 -36.24 -10.53
CA PRO A 95 -8.75 -37.40 -11.35
C PRO A 95 -8.52 -37.05 -12.83
N ASP A 96 -9.01 -35.90 -13.30
CA ASP A 96 -8.85 -35.45 -14.69
C ASP A 96 -7.47 -34.84 -14.96
N TRP A 97 -6.67 -34.56 -13.93
CA TRP A 97 -5.32 -34.03 -14.10
C TRP A 97 -4.36 -35.11 -14.59
N LYS A 98 -3.40 -34.70 -15.43
CA LYS A 98 -2.22 -35.53 -15.67
C LYS A 98 -1.46 -35.67 -14.34
N PRO A 99 -1.19 -36.88 -13.84
CA PRO A 99 -0.57 -37.05 -12.53
C PRO A 99 0.88 -36.56 -12.52
N SER A 100 1.40 -36.28 -11.33
CA SER A 100 2.80 -35.90 -11.14
C SER A 100 3.73 -36.99 -11.65
N GLN A 101 4.81 -36.61 -12.34
CA GLN A 101 5.76 -37.55 -12.94
C GLN A 101 6.45 -38.44 -11.90
N ASP A 102 6.76 -37.90 -10.73
CA ASP A 102 7.46 -38.60 -9.64
C ASP A 102 6.53 -38.98 -8.48
N GLY A 103 5.22 -38.75 -8.62
CA GLY A 103 4.21 -38.99 -7.59
C GLY A 103 4.20 -37.98 -6.44
N LYS A 104 5.04 -36.92 -6.51
CA LYS A 104 5.16 -35.89 -5.47
C LYS A 104 4.37 -34.65 -5.82
N TYR A 105 3.80 -34.04 -4.79
CA TYR A 105 3.00 -32.83 -4.87
C TYR A 105 3.45 -31.85 -3.79
N HIS A 106 3.64 -30.61 -4.20
CA HIS A 106 3.93 -29.47 -3.36
C HIS A 106 2.62 -28.87 -2.86
N VAL A 107 2.53 -28.53 -1.58
CA VAL A 107 1.31 -28.00 -0.96
C VAL A 107 1.56 -26.69 -0.24
N GLY A 108 0.58 -25.79 -0.30
CA GLY A 108 0.62 -24.49 0.36
C GLY A 108 -0.77 -23.97 0.69
N THR A 109 -0.86 -22.86 1.40
CA THR A 109 -2.14 -22.22 1.75
C THR A 109 -2.04 -20.70 1.66
N VAL A 110 -3.12 -20.05 1.22
CA VAL A 110 -3.18 -18.59 1.10
C VAL A 110 -4.54 -18.05 1.52
N ALA A 111 -4.56 -16.97 2.29
CA ALA A 111 -5.79 -16.27 2.65
C ALA A 111 -6.21 -15.32 1.52
N GLY A 112 -7.43 -15.47 0.99
CA GLY A 112 -7.89 -14.71 -0.17
C GLY A 112 -7.91 -13.19 0.07
N TYR A 113 -8.27 -12.73 1.26
CA TYR A 113 -8.25 -11.29 1.59
C TYR A 113 -6.84 -10.67 1.64
N HIS A 114 -5.77 -11.48 1.64
CA HIS A 114 -4.41 -10.96 1.45
C HIS A 114 -4.08 -10.67 -0.01
N LEU A 115 -4.86 -11.22 -0.94
CA LEU A 115 -4.70 -11.07 -2.38
C LEU A 115 -5.67 -10.02 -2.93
N PHE A 116 -6.87 -9.93 -2.36
CA PHE A 116 -7.99 -9.18 -2.95
C PHE A 116 -7.85 -7.66 -2.78
N PRO A 117 -8.31 -6.87 -3.77
CA PRO A 117 -8.43 -5.41 -3.64
C PRO A 117 -9.29 -5.01 -2.43
N GLY A 118 -8.88 -3.96 -1.70
CA GLY A 118 -9.60 -3.46 -0.52
C GLY A 118 -11.10 -3.19 -0.74
N PRO A 119 -11.51 -2.49 -1.82
CA PRO A 119 -12.93 -2.27 -2.11
C PRO A 119 -13.73 -3.58 -2.34
N LEU A 120 -13.10 -4.59 -2.94
CA LEU A 120 -13.70 -5.92 -3.11
C LEU A 120 -13.88 -6.61 -1.76
N VAL A 121 -12.85 -6.58 -0.90
CA VAL A 121 -12.93 -7.14 0.47
C VAL A 121 -14.09 -6.51 1.24
N THR A 122 -14.24 -5.19 1.19
CA THR A 122 -15.37 -4.51 1.84
C THR A 122 -16.72 -5.01 1.33
N ARG A 123 -16.89 -5.17 0.01
CA ARG A 123 -18.12 -5.71 -0.60
C ARG A 123 -18.40 -7.14 -0.13
N LEU A 124 -17.39 -8.02 -0.21
CA LEU A 124 -17.53 -9.43 0.19
C LEU A 124 -17.81 -9.58 1.69
N LYS A 125 -17.17 -8.77 2.56
CA LYS A 125 -17.45 -8.75 3.99
C LYS A 125 -18.92 -8.39 4.26
N THR A 126 -19.49 -7.42 3.54
CA THR A 126 -20.92 -7.07 3.65
C THR A 126 -21.82 -8.22 3.21
N GLU A 127 -21.59 -8.80 2.03
CA GLU A 127 -22.39 -9.91 1.50
C GLU A 127 -22.32 -11.16 2.41
N ARG A 128 -21.14 -11.49 2.95
CA ARG A 128 -20.95 -12.61 3.89
C ARG A 128 -21.63 -12.33 5.24
N LYS A 129 -21.56 -11.09 5.73
CA LYS A 129 -22.23 -10.67 6.97
C LYS A 129 -23.76 -10.79 6.86
N GLU A 130 -24.35 -10.45 5.72
CA GLU A 130 -25.78 -10.62 5.50
C GLU A 130 -26.22 -12.09 5.59
N LYS A 131 -25.46 -13.01 4.99
CA LYS A 131 -25.70 -14.46 5.10
C LYS A 131 -25.56 -14.93 6.55
N PHE A 132 -24.51 -14.46 7.23
CA PHE A 132 -24.26 -14.76 8.64
C PHE A 132 -25.39 -14.28 9.56
N ASP A 133 -25.88 -13.06 9.35
CA ASP A 133 -26.94 -12.46 10.17
C ASP A 133 -28.26 -13.26 10.09
N ILE A 134 -28.53 -13.96 8.99
CA ILE A 134 -29.70 -14.85 8.86
C ILE A 134 -29.57 -16.04 9.83
N GLU A 135 -28.43 -16.73 9.81
CA GLU A 135 -28.15 -17.86 10.70
C GLU A 135 -28.11 -17.40 12.17
N GLN A 136 -27.53 -16.23 12.42
CA GLN A 136 -27.46 -15.63 13.75
C GLN A 136 -28.84 -15.28 14.31
N ARG A 137 -29.72 -14.69 13.51
CA ARG A 137 -31.12 -14.41 13.92
C ARG A 137 -31.88 -15.70 14.22
N ALA A 138 -31.67 -16.75 13.42
CA ALA A 138 -32.30 -18.05 13.67
C ALA A 138 -31.85 -18.64 15.02
N ALA A 139 -30.56 -18.58 15.34
CA ALA A 139 -30.03 -19.02 16.63
C ALA A 139 -30.57 -18.20 17.81
N VAL A 140 -30.64 -16.87 17.68
CA VAL A 140 -31.23 -15.98 18.69
C VAL A 140 -32.70 -16.32 18.95
N ASN A 141 -33.49 -16.45 17.88
CA ASN A 141 -34.91 -16.79 17.99
C ASN A 141 -35.12 -18.14 18.69
N ALA A 142 -34.31 -19.16 18.36
CA ALA A 142 -34.40 -20.47 18.99
C ALA A 142 -34.16 -20.42 20.51
N VAL A 143 -33.16 -19.67 20.97
CA VAL A 143 -32.89 -19.50 22.42
C VAL A 143 -34.00 -18.67 23.09
N GLN A 144 -34.53 -17.64 22.42
CA GLN A 144 -35.65 -16.85 22.94
C GLN A 144 -36.92 -17.69 23.12
N GLU A 145 -37.23 -18.58 22.17
CA GLU A 145 -38.34 -19.52 22.27
C GLU A 145 -38.16 -20.49 23.46
N GLN A 146 -36.95 -21.03 23.65
CA GLN A 146 -36.62 -21.87 24.81
C GLN A 146 -36.82 -21.12 26.14
N LEU A 147 -36.34 -19.87 26.23
CA LEU A 147 -36.49 -19.03 27.43
C LEU A 147 -37.96 -18.66 27.71
N ALA A 148 -38.74 -18.40 26.67
CA ALA A 148 -40.17 -18.13 26.77
C ALA A 148 -40.94 -19.37 27.24
N LYS A 149 -40.62 -20.55 26.69
CA LYS A 149 -41.18 -21.84 27.13
C LYS A 149 -40.84 -22.11 28.59
N TRP A 150 -39.57 -21.97 28.98
CA TRP A 150 -39.13 -22.14 30.36
C TRP A 150 -39.89 -21.21 31.32
N SER A 151 -40.09 -19.94 30.92
CA SER A 151 -40.80 -18.94 31.73
C SER A 151 -42.30 -19.23 31.87
N LYS A 152 -42.89 -19.97 30.92
CA LYS A 152 -44.29 -20.42 30.98
C LYS A 152 -44.47 -21.66 31.87
N GLU A 153 -43.47 -22.54 31.89
CA GLU A 153 -43.51 -23.81 32.62
C GLU A 153 -43.07 -23.67 34.09
N ASN A 154 -42.42 -22.57 34.47
CA ASN A 154 -41.87 -22.36 35.81
C ASN A 154 -42.39 -21.07 36.48
N SER A 155 -42.60 -21.11 37.81
CA SER A 155 -42.97 -19.92 38.59
C SER A 155 -41.83 -18.89 38.61
N ALA A 156 -42.18 -17.60 38.50
CA ALA A 156 -41.26 -16.47 38.60
C ALA A 156 -40.49 -16.41 39.95
N THR A 157 -40.99 -17.09 40.99
CA THR A 157 -40.43 -17.12 42.36
C THR A 157 -39.83 -18.49 42.75
N THR A 158 -39.42 -19.30 41.79
CA THR A 158 -38.78 -20.59 42.03
C THR A 158 -37.47 -20.45 42.83
N ASN A 159 -37.35 -21.20 43.94
CA ASN A 159 -36.11 -21.32 44.74
C ASN A 159 -35.31 -22.59 44.42
N ASP A 160 -35.71 -23.35 43.41
CA ASP A 160 -35.01 -24.54 42.94
C ASP A 160 -33.72 -24.12 42.23
N THR A 161 -32.58 -24.50 42.82
CA THR A 161 -31.25 -24.15 42.35
C THR A 161 -30.93 -24.71 40.97
N ALA A 162 -31.47 -25.88 40.61
CA ALA A 162 -31.29 -26.48 39.29
C ALA A 162 -32.02 -25.68 38.21
N LYS A 163 -33.28 -25.32 38.47
CA LYS A 163 -34.11 -24.51 37.55
C LYS A 163 -33.58 -23.09 37.39
N LEU A 164 -33.09 -22.47 38.47
CA LEU A 164 -32.46 -21.15 38.40
C LEU A 164 -31.18 -21.17 37.54
N ARG A 165 -30.42 -22.26 37.60
CA ARG A 165 -29.23 -22.45 36.75
C ARG A 165 -29.59 -22.59 35.28
N GLU A 166 -30.60 -23.40 34.96
CA GLU A 166 -31.11 -23.54 33.59
C GLU A 166 -31.56 -22.19 33.01
N LYS A 167 -32.31 -21.39 33.78
CA LYS A 167 -32.67 -20.02 33.39
C LYS A 167 -31.45 -19.13 33.17
N LYS A 168 -30.48 -19.16 34.10
CA LYS A 168 -29.22 -18.38 34.00
C LYS A 168 -28.46 -18.77 32.74
N ASP A 169 -28.39 -20.06 32.40
CA ASP A 169 -27.73 -20.56 31.21
C ASP A 169 -28.42 -20.07 29.92
N LEU A 170 -29.75 -20.19 29.80
CA LEU A 170 -30.50 -19.66 28.64
C LEU A 170 -30.33 -18.15 28.47
N GLN A 171 -30.33 -17.38 29.56
CA GLN A 171 -30.05 -15.94 29.54
C GLN A 171 -28.61 -15.66 29.09
N THR A 172 -27.65 -16.45 29.56
CA THR A 172 -26.25 -16.33 29.14
C THR A 172 -26.08 -16.69 27.67
N ARG A 173 -26.74 -17.74 27.15
CA ARG A 173 -26.71 -18.10 25.71
C ARG A 173 -27.17 -16.93 24.85
N LEU A 174 -28.28 -16.28 25.21
CA LEU A 174 -28.78 -15.11 24.49
C LEU A 174 -27.76 -13.96 24.52
N LYS A 175 -27.21 -13.66 25.70
CA LYS A 175 -26.16 -12.64 25.87
C LYS A 175 -24.91 -12.95 25.05
N GLN A 176 -24.47 -14.21 25.00
CA GLN A 176 -23.31 -14.62 24.20
C GLN A 176 -23.57 -14.45 22.71
N LEU A 177 -24.75 -14.82 22.20
CA LEU A 177 -25.09 -14.56 20.79
C LEU A 177 -25.06 -13.06 20.46
N GLU A 178 -25.59 -12.21 21.35
CA GLU A 178 -25.55 -10.75 21.16
C GLU A 178 -24.13 -10.18 21.23
N GLU A 179 -23.29 -10.67 22.14
CA GLU A 179 -21.89 -10.22 22.30
C GLU A 179 -21.03 -10.66 21.11
N LEU A 180 -21.12 -11.93 20.70
CA LEU A 180 -20.38 -12.47 19.56
C LEU A 180 -20.74 -11.74 18.26
N ALA A 181 -22.02 -11.40 18.06
CA ALA A 181 -22.44 -10.64 16.88
C ALA A 181 -21.83 -9.22 16.81
N LYS A 182 -21.53 -8.60 17.96
CA LYS A 182 -20.90 -7.26 18.01
C LYS A 182 -19.43 -7.28 17.61
N SER A 183 -18.71 -8.35 17.95
CA SER A 183 -17.30 -8.52 17.62
C SER A 183 -17.05 -9.33 16.34
N TYR A 184 -18.12 -9.67 15.61
CA TYR A 184 -18.01 -10.43 14.36
C TYR A 184 -17.13 -9.70 13.34
N GLU A 185 -16.06 -10.38 12.93
CA GLU A 185 -15.26 -10.00 11.79
C GLU A 185 -15.09 -11.19 10.85
N ASP A 186 -15.48 -11.01 9.59
CA ASP A 186 -15.32 -12.02 8.57
C ASP A 186 -13.82 -12.33 8.31
N PRO A 187 -13.36 -13.57 8.60
CA PRO A 187 -11.96 -13.96 8.44
C PRO A 187 -11.52 -14.04 6.98
N GLY A 188 -12.48 -14.09 6.04
CA GLY A 188 -12.23 -14.30 4.62
C GLY A 188 -11.95 -15.76 4.26
N PRO A 189 -11.85 -16.06 2.96
CA PRO A 189 -11.61 -17.42 2.50
C PRO A 189 -10.14 -17.82 2.65
N ILE A 190 -9.89 -19.11 2.89
CA ILE A 190 -8.54 -19.69 2.92
C ILE A 190 -8.47 -20.79 1.87
N TYR A 191 -7.59 -20.59 0.90
CA TYR A 191 -7.42 -21.47 -0.24
C TYR A 191 -6.21 -22.38 -0.03
N ASP A 192 -6.42 -23.68 -0.23
CA ASP A 192 -5.35 -24.67 -0.29
C ASP A 192 -4.81 -24.73 -1.74
N ALA A 193 -3.49 -24.85 -1.90
CA ALA A 193 -2.81 -24.87 -3.18
C ALA A 193 -2.04 -26.19 -3.37
N VAL A 194 -2.06 -26.71 -4.59
CA VAL A 194 -1.32 -27.91 -5.00
C VAL A 194 -0.48 -27.59 -6.24
N VAL A 195 0.81 -27.92 -6.21
CA VAL A 195 1.77 -27.70 -7.29
C VAL A 195 2.49 -29.01 -7.61
N PHE A 196 2.72 -29.32 -8.88
CA PHE A 196 3.41 -30.55 -9.29
C PHE A 196 3.97 -30.44 -10.71
N TYR A 197 4.91 -31.32 -11.06
CA TYR A 197 5.44 -31.43 -12.41
C TYR A 197 4.77 -32.57 -13.15
N ASP A 198 4.05 -32.27 -14.24
CA ASP A 198 3.28 -33.27 -14.99
C ASP A 198 4.12 -34.05 -16.03
N GLY A 199 5.44 -33.87 -16.02
CA GLY A 199 6.37 -34.42 -17.02
C GLY A 199 6.56 -33.54 -18.27
N THR A 200 5.81 -32.45 -18.39
CA THR A 200 5.93 -31.46 -19.46
C THR A 200 6.20 -30.06 -18.91
N CYS A 201 5.38 -29.60 -17.98
CA CYS A 201 5.58 -28.31 -17.30
C CYS A 201 5.13 -28.40 -15.84
N TRP A 202 5.49 -27.37 -15.08
CA TRP A 202 4.96 -27.19 -13.73
C TRP A 202 3.49 -26.78 -13.80
N ARG A 203 2.69 -27.38 -12.94
CA ARG A 203 1.25 -27.25 -12.86
C ARG A 203 0.84 -26.85 -11.46
N ALA A 204 -0.18 -26.01 -11.34
CA ALA A 204 -0.71 -25.56 -10.07
C ALA A 204 -2.24 -25.43 -10.09
N ALA A 205 -2.86 -25.68 -8.94
CA ALA A 205 -4.29 -25.50 -8.75
C ALA A 205 -4.57 -24.88 -7.38
N LEU A 206 -5.66 -24.12 -7.29
CA LEU A 206 -6.09 -23.44 -6.07
C LEU A 206 -7.52 -23.88 -5.73
N ASP A 207 -7.74 -24.38 -4.51
CA ASP A 207 -9.05 -24.75 -4.02
C ASP A 207 -9.87 -23.52 -3.64
N THR A 208 -10.49 -22.89 -4.63
CA THR A 208 -11.33 -21.71 -4.43
C THR A 208 -12.70 -22.04 -3.79
N LYS A 209 -13.04 -23.32 -3.61
CA LYS A 209 -14.27 -23.77 -2.94
C LYS A 209 -14.09 -23.98 -1.44
N GLU A 210 -12.85 -23.95 -0.93
CA GLU A 210 -12.52 -24.12 0.50
C GLU A 210 -12.91 -25.50 1.07
N THR A 211 -12.93 -26.53 0.23
CA THR A 211 -13.42 -27.88 0.58
C THR A 211 -12.33 -28.91 0.84
N GLY A 212 -11.12 -28.67 0.32
CA GLY A 212 -10.05 -29.67 0.20
C GLY A 212 -10.23 -30.64 -0.97
N ASP A 213 -11.29 -30.50 -1.78
CA ASP A 213 -11.55 -31.36 -2.94
C ASP A 213 -11.28 -30.59 -4.25
N PHE A 214 -10.23 -30.99 -4.96
CA PHE A 214 -9.86 -30.41 -6.24
C PHE A 214 -10.65 -30.96 -7.42
N THR A 215 -11.62 -31.85 -7.21
CA THR A 215 -12.47 -32.38 -8.29
C THR A 215 -13.18 -31.25 -9.05
N GLY A 216 -12.95 -31.20 -10.36
CA GLY A 216 -13.46 -30.16 -11.25
C GLY A 216 -12.77 -28.79 -11.13
N ILE A 217 -11.70 -28.68 -10.34
CA ILE A 217 -10.86 -27.48 -10.29
C ILE A 217 -9.85 -27.52 -11.45
N PRO A 218 -9.75 -26.46 -12.25
CA PRO A 218 -8.80 -26.41 -13.35
C PRO A 218 -7.37 -26.36 -12.81
N VAL A 219 -6.47 -27.03 -13.53
CA VAL A 219 -5.02 -26.92 -13.30
C VAL A 219 -4.44 -25.94 -14.31
N LEU A 220 -3.62 -25.01 -13.83
CA LEU A 220 -2.97 -23.98 -14.62
C LEU A 220 -1.46 -24.22 -14.66
N THR A 221 -0.76 -23.52 -15.54
CA THR A 221 0.70 -23.42 -15.56
C THR A 221 1.08 -21.93 -15.57
N ASN A 222 2.39 -21.62 -15.69
CA ASN A 222 2.85 -20.24 -15.85
C ASN A 222 2.05 -19.54 -16.96
N PHE A 223 1.57 -18.33 -16.67
CA PHE A 223 0.67 -17.64 -17.58
C PHE A 223 1.28 -17.46 -18.97
N LYS A 224 2.58 -17.16 -19.08
CA LYS A 224 3.28 -16.98 -20.36
C LYS A 224 3.21 -18.21 -21.29
N ASP A 225 3.08 -19.41 -20.74
CA ASP A 225 3.16 -20.67 -21.49
C ASP A 225 1.80 -21.00 -22.15
N GLU A 226 0.70 -20.95 -21.40
CA GLU A 226 -0.65 -21.33 -21.90
C GLU A 226 -1.69 -20.20 -21.88
N ARG A 227 -1.39 -19.05 -21.26
CA ARG A 227 -2.26 -17.86 -21.12
C ARG A 227 -3.63 -18.15 -20.52
N GLN A 228 -3.65 -19.08 -19.56
CA GLN A 228 -4.87 -19.46 -18.85
C GLN A 228 -5.02 -18.60 -17.59
N TYR A 229 -6.26 -18.23 -17.31
CA TYR A 229 -6.65 -17.58 -16.06
C TYR A 229 -7.91 -18.26 -15.51
N ALA A 230 -8.15 -18.09 -14.22
CA ALA A 230 -9.36 -18.57 -13.56
C ALA A 230 -9.98 -17.44 -12.73
N THR A 231 -11.20 -17.64 -12.24
CA THR A 231 -11.92 -16.68 -11.39
C THR A 231 -12.06 -17.26 -10.00
N PHE A 232 -11.78 -16.47 -8.95
CA PHE A 232 -11.89 -16.94 -7.57
C PHE A 232 -13.32 -17.43 -7.25
N SER A 233 -14.33 -16.64 -7.60
CA SER A 233 -15.74 -17.02 -7.46
C SER A 233 -16.65 -16.18 -8.35
N GLY A 234 -17.90 -16.63 -8.51
CA GLY A 234 -18.92 -15.85 -9.21
C GLY A 234 -19.26 -14.53 -8.52
N GLU A 235 -19.19 -14.47 -7.18
CA GLU A 235 -19.48 -13.27 -6.39
C GLU A 235 -18.34 -12.25 -6.47
N SER A 236 -17.10 -12.73 -6.43
CA SER A 236 -15.91 -11.87 -6.50
C SER A 236 -15.70 -11.28 -7.88
N GLN A 237 -15.93 -12.07 -8.95
CA GLN A 237 -15.56 -11.74 -10.33
C GLN A 237 -14.07 -11.34 -10.47
N LEU A 238 -13.23 -11.74 -9.50
CA LEU A 238 -11.80 -11.47 -9.51
C LEU A 238 -11.08 -12.60 -10.24
N ASN A 239 -10.38 -12.26 -11.31
CA ASN A 239 -9.56 -13.22 -12.05
C ASN A 239 -8.16 -13.30 -11.44
N TYR A 240 -7.55 -14.47 -11.57
CA TYR A 240 -6.18 -14.72 -11.18
C TYR A 240 -5.48 -15.60 -12.21
N VAL A 241 -4.16 -15.50 -12.21
CA VAL A 241 -3.25 -16.40 -12.92
C VAL A 241 -2.28 -17.01 -11.92
N LEU A 242 -1.60 -18.08 -12.31
CA LEU A 242 -0.59 -18.73 -11.48
C LEU A 242 0.76 -18.70 -12.20
N ASN A 243 1.81 -18.39 -11.44
CA ASN A 243 3.19 -18.57 -11.86
C ASN A 243 3.93 -19.40 -10.81
N ILE A 244 4.85 -20.25 -11.26
CA ILE A 244 5.52 -21.26 -10.46
C ILE A 244 7.03 -21.02 -10.59
N TYR A 245 7.67 -20.79 -9.45
CA TYR A 245 9.09 -20.48 -9.34
C TYR A 245 9.80 -21.53 -8.47
N ASP A 246 11.14 -21.47 -8.47
CA ASP A 246 12.01 -22.24 -7.59
C ASP A 246 11.69 -23.74 -7.55
N GLU A 247 11.49 -24.33 -8.74
CA GLU A 247 11.18 -25.75 -8.91
C GLU A 247 9.95 -26.19 -8.08
N GLY A 248 8.90 -25.38 -8.07
CA GLY A 248 7.64 -25.69 -7.40
C GLY A 248 7.58 -25.29 -5.93
N ASN A 249 8.66 -24.76 -5.35
CA ASN A 249 8.70 -24.31 -3.95
C ASN A 249 8.01 -22.96 -3.72
N THR A 250 7.76 -22.19 -4.78
CA THR A 250 7.02 -20.93 -4.69
C THR A 250 5.95 -20.86 -5.77
N LEU A 251 4.70 -20.75 -5.32
CA LEU A 251 3.56 -20.45 -6.18
C LEU A 251 3.20 -18.97 -6.04
N SER A 252 3.18 -18.23 -7.13
CA SER A 252 2.72 -16.85 -7.16
C SER A 252 1.31 -16.77 -7.72
N VAL A 253 0.35 -16.40 -6.87
CA VAL A 253 -1.04 -16.14 -7.25
C VAL A 253 -1.16 -14.68 -7.66
N VAL A 254 -1.32 -14.43 -8.96
CA VAL A 254 -1.28 -13.07 -9.50
C VAL A 254 -2.68 -12.61 -9.89
N ASN A 255 -3.15 -11.58 -9.20
CA ASN A 255 -4.35 -10.80 -9.52
C ASN A 255 -4.05 -9.32 -9.34
N ASP A 256 -4.89 -8.45 -9.90
CA ASP A 256 -4.80 -7.01 -9.66
C ASP A 256 -5.22 -6.66 -8.22
N VAL A 257 -4.58 -5.64 -7.65
CA VAL A 257 -4.90 -5.09 -6.32
C VAL A 257 -5.70 -3.78 -6.41
N GLY A 258 -6.01 -3.33 -7.63
CA GLY A 258 -6.75 -2.11 -7.92
C GLY A 258 -7.14 -2.01 -9.39
N ALA A 259 -8.18 -1.23 -9.66
CA ALA A 259 -8.73 -1.10 -11.02
C ALA A 259 -7.84 -0.32 -12.00
N HIS A 260 -6.83 0.37 -11.48
CA HIS A 260 -6.04 1.36 -12.21
C HIS A 260 -5.23 0.74 -13.36
N GLY A 261 -4.55 -0.39 -13.13
CA GLY A 261 -3.66 -0.97 -14.14
C GLY A 261 -4.39 -1.51 -15.36
N THR A 262 -5.60 -2.04 -15.16
CA THR A 262 -6.48 -2.47 -16.26
C THR A 262 -6.97 -1.28 -17.08
N HIS A 263 -7.29 -0.16 -16.43
CA HIS A 263 -7.66 1.09 -17.11
C HIS A 263 -6.51 1.62 -17.97
N VAL A 264 -5.30 1.66 -17.39
CA VAL A 264 -4.05 2.02 -18.07
C VAL A 264 -3.78 1.12 -19.28
N ALA A 265 -3.83 -0.21 -19.12
CA ALA A 265 -3.66 -1.16 -20.21
C ALA A 265 -4.71 -0.98 -21.33
N GLY A 266 -5.94 -0.64 -20.93
CA GLY A 266 -7.05 -0.35 -21.84
C GLY A 266 -6.78 0.87 -22.72
N ILE A 267 -6.26 1.97 -22.15
CA ILE A 267 -5.87 3.17 -22.90
C ILE A 267 -4.79 2.83 -23.93
N VAL A 268 -3.79 2.02 -23.55
CA VAL A 268 -2.70 1.65 -24.46
C VAL A 268 -3.24 0.82 -25.62
N ALA A 269 -3.94 -0.29 -25.35
CA ALA A 269 -4.09 -1.35 -26.35
C ALA A 269 -5.43 -2.11 -26.33
N ALA A 270 -6.49 -1.64 -25.67
CA ALA A 270 -7.79 -2.32 -25.75
C ALA A 270 -8.25 -2.49 -27.20
N TYR A 271 -8.85 -3.63 -27.51
CA TYR A 271 -9.42 -3.93 -28.83
C TYR A 271 -10.87 -4.40 -28.72
N HIS A 272 -11.76 -3.65 -29.38
CA HIS A 272 -13.19 -3.89 -29.43
C HIS A 272 -13.61 -4.00 -30.91
N PRO A 273 -13.78 -5.21 -31.46
CA PRO A 273 -14.08 -5.41 -32.88
C PRO A 273 -15.39 -4.73 -33.31
N ASP A 274 -16.40 -4.76 -32.44
CA ASP A 274 -17.73 -4.19 -32.72
C ASP A 274 -17.84 -2.69 -32.36
N GLN A 275 -16.82 -2.11 -31.71
CA GLN A 275 -16.81 -0.74 -31.19
C GLN A 275 -15.42 -0.12 -31.32
N SER A 276 -14.94 0.04 -32.55
CA SER A 276 -13.58 0.52 -32.86
C SER A 276 -13.21 1.87 -32.21
N GLU A 277 -14.20 2.72 -31.96
CA GLU A 277 -14.06 3.99 -31.25
C GLU A 277 -13.55 3.81 -29.82
N CYS A 278 -13.89 2.68 -29.19
CA CYS A 278 -13.48 2.29 -27.85
C CYS A 278 -12.09 1.63 -27.79
N ASN A 279 -11.45 1.39 -28.94
CA ASN A 279 -10.09 0.85 -28.98
C ASN A 279 -9.13 1.78 -28.25
N GLY A 280 -8.14 1.19 -27.57
CA GLY A 280 -6.95 1.90 -27.10
C GLY A 280 -6.22 2.58 -28.26
N VAL A 281 -5.17 3.33 -27.93
CA VAL A 281 -4.39 4.07 -28.92
C VAL A 281 -3.70 3.13 -29.92
N ALA A 282 -3.16 2.01 -29.46
CA ALA A 282 -2.46 1.00 -30.26
C ALA A 282 -3.11 -0.39 -30.10
N PRO A 283 -4.28 -0.64 -30.72
CA PRO A 283 -5.02 -1.89 -30.56
C PRO A 283 -4.26 -3.12 -31.10
N GLY A 284 -3.23 -2.98 -31.94
CA GLY A 284 -2.36 -4.07 -32.41
C GLY A 284 -1.27 -4.50 -31.42
N ALA A 285 -0.98 -3.71 -30.39
CA ALA A 285 0.10 -3.96 -29.44
C ALA A 285 -0.23 -5.11 -28.48
N GLN A 286 0.78 -5.85 -28.05
CA GLN A 286 0.66 -6.87 -26.99
C GLN A 286 1.12 -6.30 -25.64
N ILE A 287 0.60 -6.84 -24.55
CA ILE A 287 0.77 -6.35 -23.19
C ILE A 287 1.49 -7.37 -22.32
N VAL A 288 2.45 -6.89 -21.54
CA VAL A 288 3.03 -7.59 -20.38
C VAL A 288 2.54 -6.88 -19.13
N ALA A 289 1.69 -7.52 -18.34
CA ALA A 289 1.16 -6.93 -17.12
C ALA A 289 2.11 -7.19 -15.96
N VAL A 290 2.63 -6.13 -15.34
CA VAL A 290 3.56 -6.26 -14.21
C VAL A 290 3.00 -5.51 -13.01
N LYS A 291 2.52 -6.27 -12.03
CA LYS A 291 2.06 -5.70 -10.76
C LYS A 291 3.26 -5.26 -9.94
N ILE A 292 3.39 -3.96 -9.72
CA ILE A 292 4.39 -3.35 -8.83
C ILE A 292 3.78 -2.79 -7.54
N GLY A 293 2.46 -2.59 -7.51
CA GLY A 293 1.73 -2.14 -6.32
C GLY A 293 1.51 -3.27 -5.33
N ASP A 294 2.09 -3.16 -4.13
CA ASP A 294 2.01 -4.19 -3.10
C ASP A 294 0.72 -4.04 -2.27
N GLY A 295 -0.18 -5.03 -2.37
CA GLY A 295 -1.44 -5.05 -1.62
C GLY A 295 -1.25 -5.00 -0.09
N ARG A 296 -0.10 -5.44 0.43
CA ARG A 296 0.26 -5.35 1.86
C ARG A 296 0.48 -3.91 2.32
N LEU A 297 0.84 -3.03 1.39
CA LEU A 297 1.19 -1.62 1.63
C LEU A 297 0.18 -0.66 0.98
N GLY A 298 -1.07 -1.11 0.78
CA GLY A 298 -2.10 -0.26 0.17
C GLY A 298 -1.83 0.06 -1.31
N SER A 299 -1.20 -0.86 -2.03
CA SER A 299 -0.79 -0.71 -3.44
C SER A 299 0.39 0.24 -3.67
N MET A 300 1.23 0.49 -2.67
CA MET A 300 2.49 1.23 -2.83
C MET A 300 3.53 0.39 -3.58
N GLU A 301 4.33 1.01 -4.44
CA GLU A 301 5.45 0.36 -5.10
C GLU A 301 6.64 0.13 -4.16
N THR A 302 7.45 -0.87 -4.47
CA THR A 302 8.68 -1.16 -3.69
C THR A 302 9.88 -1.26 -4.61
N SER A 303 11.06 -0.96 -4.06
CA SER A 303 12.32 -1.10 -4.82
C SER A 303 12.56 -2.54 -5.30
N SER A 304 12.15 -3.55 -4.52
CA SER A 304 12.22 -4.96 -4.93
C SER A 304 11.26 -5.24 -6.09
N ALA A 305 10.02 -4.73 -6.03
CA ALA A 305 9.05 -4.87 -7.10
C ALA A 305 9.54 -4.23 -8.40
N LEU A 306 10.05 -2.99 -8.35
CA LEU A 306 10.60 -2.33 -9.54
C LEU A 306 11.81 -3.08 -10.10
N SER A 307 12.66 -3.65 -9.26
CA SER A 307 13.82 -4.45 -9.71
C SER A 307 13.37 -5.75 -10.41
N ARG A 308 12.42 -6.49 -9.83
CA ARG A 308 11.83 -7.70 -10.43
C ARG A 308 11.04 -7.36 -11.71
N ALA A 309 10.39 -6.21 -11.76
CA ALA A 309 9.66 -5.73 -12.93
C ALA A 309 10.60 -5.48 -14.12
N ILE A 310 11.78 -4.91 -13.88
CA ILE A 310 12.81 -4.71 -14.93
C ILE A 310 13.28 -6.07 -15.50
N LEU A 311 13.42 -7.10 -14.66
CA LEU A 311 13.74 -8.46 -15.14
C LEU A 311 12.63 -9.03 -16.03
N ALA A 312 11.36 -8.88 -15.64
CA ALA A 312 10.22 -9.32 -16.45
C ALA A 312 10.18 -8.63 -17.84
N VAL A 313 10.55 -7.35 -17.90
CA VAL A 313 10.66 -6.59 -19.17
C VAL A 313 11.75 -7.15 -20.07
N MET A 314 12.90 -7.51 -19.50
CA MET A 314 14.02 -8.10 -20.24
C MET A 314 13.66 -9.48 -20.80
N ASP A 315 13.02 -10.33 -19.99
CA ASP A 315 12.62 -11.68 -20.39
C ASP A 315 11.57 -11.68 -21.50
N ALA A 316 10.63 -10.71 -21.47
CA ALA A 316 9.56 -10.60 -22.45
C ALA A 316 9.90 -9.76 -23.70
N ASN A 317 11.14 -9.25 -23.80
CA ASN A 317 11.63 -8.43 -24.93
C ASN A 317 10.69 -7.25 -25.27
N VAL A 318 10.34 -6.49 -24.24
CA VAL A 318 9.40 -5.36 -24.29
C VAL A 318 10.01 -4.17 -25.04
N ASP A 319 9.20 -3.46 -25.81
CA ASP A 319 9.61 -2.25 -26.55
C ASP A 319 9.37 -0.95 -25.76
N VAL A 320 8.26 -0.91 -25.00
CA VAL A 320 7.81 0.27 -24.26
C VAL A 320 7.38 -0.14 -22.86
N VAL A 321 7.87 0.56 -21.84
CA VAL A 321 7.31 0.46 -20.48
C VAL A 321 6.43 1.67 -20.25
N ASN A 322 5.23 1.45 -19.72
CA ASN A 322 4.42 2.49 -19.11
C ASN A 322 4.39 2.29 -17.60
N MET A 323 4.78 3.30 -16.84
CA MET A 323 4.68 3.30 -15.38
C MET A 323 3.92 4.54 -14.91
N SER A 324 2.72 4.32 -14.39
CA SER A 324 1.83 5.37 -13.89
C SER A 324 1.86 5.43 -12.36
N TYR A 325 3.08 5.46 -11.82
CA TYR A 325 3.45 5.40 -10.42
C TYR A 325 4.65 6.31 -10.14
N GLY A 326 4.74 6.85 -8.93
CA GLY A 326 5.89 7.62 -8.50
C GLY A 326 5.63 8.42 -7.22
N GLU A 327 6.73 8.68 -6.51
CA GLU A 327 6.75 9.31 -5.19
C GLU A 327 7.77 10.45 -5.16
N TYR A 328 7.81 11.25 -4.10
CA TYR A 328 8.87 12.26 -3.95
C TYR A 328 10.24 11.64 -3.63
N ALA A 329 11.32 12.29 -4.08
CA ALA A 329 12.68 11.90 -3.75
C ALA A 329 13.48 13.09 -3.22
N SER A 330 14.34 12.83 -2.22
CA SER A 330 15.27 13.82 -1.67
C SER A 330 16.43 14.17 -2.62
N GLN A 331 16.69 13.31 -3.61
CA GLN A 331 17.71 13.49 -4.64
C GLN A 331 17.14 13.13 -6.00
N HIS A 332 17.58 13.85 -7.03
CA HIS A 332 17.14 13.66 -8.42
C HIS A 332 18.21 12.91 -9.20
N ASN A 333 17.79 12.07 -10.16
CA ASN A 333 18.67 11.32 -11.07
C ASN A 333 19.77 10.49 -10.36
N TYR A 334 19.46 9.94 -9.18
CA TYR A 334 20.37 9.14 -8.36
C TYR A 334 19.64 7.95 -7.71
N GLY A 335 20.36 6.84 -7.52
CA GLY A 335 19.87 5.64 -6.82
C GLY A 335 19.78 4.40 -7.72
N ARG A 336 19.65 3.23 -7.10
CA ARG A 336 19.75 1.93 -7.80
C ARG A 336 18.67 1.73 -8.86
N ILE A 337 17.43 2.14 -8.59
CA ILE A 337 16.34 2.02 -9.56
C ILE A 337 16.60 2.90 -10.79
N VAL A 338 17.20 4.08 -10.60
CA VAL A 338 17.60 4.96 -11.70
C VAL A 338 18.69 4.32 -12.55
N GLU A 339 19.70 3.70 -11.93
CA GLU A 339 20.75 2.96 -12.64
C GLU A 339 20.18 1.82 -13.49
N LEU A 340 19.30 0.99 -12.91
CA LEU A 340 18.65 -0.12 -13.61
C LEU A 340 17.76 0.37 -14.75
N SER A 341 17.05 1.48 -14.55
CA SER A 341 16.23 2.09 -15.60
C SER A 341 17.07 2.65 -16.74
N ASN A 342 18.21 3.28 -16.42
CA ASN A 342 19.17 3.73 -17.44
C ASN A 342 19.73 2.54 -18.23
N GLU A 343 20.12 1.44 -17.56
CA GLU A 343 20.60 0.22 -18.22
C GLU A 343 19.54 -0.36 -19.18
N LEU A 344 18.28 -0.43 -18.74
CA LEU A 344 17.17 -0.89 -19.56
C LEU A 344 16.98 -0.03 -20.83
N VAL A 345 17.03 1.30 -20.70
CA VAL A 345 16.86 2.23 -21.82
C VAL A 345 18.08 2.22 -22.76
N ASP A 346 19.28 2.32 -22.20
CA ASP A 346 20.55 2.46 -22.94
C ASP A 346 20.98 1.17 -23.65
N GLU A 347 20.78 0.01 -23.03
CA GLU A 347 21.36 -1.26 -23.47
C GLU A 347 20.34 -2.24 -24.06
N HIS A 348 19.09 -2.15 -23.60
CA HIS A 348 17.99 -3.01 -24.05
C HIS A 348 17.01 -2.30 -24.98
N ASN A 349 17.27 -1.03 -25.33
CA ASN A 349 16.51 -0.27 -26.34
C ASN A 349 15.01 -0.12 -25.99
N VAL A 350 14.68 -0.07 -24.70
CA VAL A 350 13.30 0.03 -24.21
C VAL A 350 12.94 1.48 -23.98
N THR A 351 11.80 1.94 -24.50
CA THR A 351 11.30 3.29 -24.23
C THR A 351 10.54 3.31 -22.91
N PHE A 352 11.04 4.03 -21.90
CA PHE A 352 10.43 4.08 -20.57
C PHE A 352 9.57 5.34 -20.42
N VAL A 353 8.25 5.19 -20.47
CA VAL A 353 7.25 6.26 -20.35
C VAL A 353 6.68 6.29 -18.94
N VAL A 354 6.62 7.48 -18.36
CA VAL A 354 6.22 7.68 -16.97
C VAL A 354 5.27 8.86 -16.80
N SER A 355 4.37 8.79 -15.83
CA SER A 355 3.55 9.94 -15.44
C SER A 355 4.41 11.00 -14.74
N ALA A 356 4.20 12.28 -15.04
CA ALA A 356 4.92 13.37 -14.36
C ALA A 356 4.56 13.51 -12.86
N GLY A 357 3.38 13.05 -12.46
CA GLY A 357 2.85 13.15 -11.09
C GLY A 357 1.59 14.02 -11.00
N ASN A 358 0.88 13.93 -9.88
CA ASN A 358 -0.39 14.61 -9.64
C ASN A 358 -0.34 15.53 -8.40
N ASN A 359 0.85 16.03 -8.07
CA ASN A 359 1.09 16.82 -6.86
C ASN A 359 1.27 18.32 -7.12
N GLY A 360 0.86 18.82 -8.28
CA GLY A 360 0.78 20.26 -8.52
C GLY A 360 -0.27 20.95 -7.62
N PRO A 361 -0.39 22.28 -7.66
CA PRO A 361 0.14 23.13 -8.71
C PRO A 361 1.58 23.64 -8.50
N ALA A 362 2.23 23.59 -7.33
CA ALA A 362 3.56 24.21 -7.13
C ALA A 362 4.64 23.69 -8.12
N LEU A 363 5.70 24.48 -8.33
CA LEU A 363 6.88 24.03 -9.10
C LEU A 363 7.71 23.03 -8.27
N GLY A 364 8.45 22.15 -8.94
CA GLY A 364 9.27 21.13 -8.27
C GLY A 364 8.46 19.97 -7.68
N THR A 365 7.24 19.76 -8.19
CA THR A 365 6.28 18.74 -7.71
C THR A 365 6.35 17.44 -8.50
N VAL A 366 7.29 17.32 -9.44
CA VAL A 366 7.51 16.11 -10.25
C VAL A 366 8.03 14.96 -9.38
N GLY A 367 7.43 13.78 -9.54
CA GLY A 367 7.77 12.58 -8.78
C GLY A 367 8.93 11.77 -9.39
N ALA A 368 9.61 11.03 -8.53
CA ALA A 368 10.61 10.02 -8.82
C ALA A 368 10.02 8.60 -8.90
N PRO A 369 10.66 7.68 -9.64
CA PRO A 369 11.79 7.93 -10.53
C PRO A 369 11.39 8.71 -11.79
N GLY A 370 10.09 8.85 -12.05
CA GLY A 370 9.53 9.28 -13.33
C GLY A 370 10.16 10.54 -13.94
N GLY A 371 9.73 11.71 -13.51
CA GLY A 371 10.24 12.97 -14.08
C GLY A 371 11.51 13.49 -13.40
N THR A 372 12.17 12.68 -12.59
CA THR A 372 13.47 13.00 -11.98
C THR A 372 14.63 12.25 -12.62
N THR A 373 14.36 11.35 -13.57
CA THR A 373 15.35 10.49 -14.24
C THR A 373 15.53 10.88 -15.71
N SER A 374 16.79 10.96 -16.15
CA SER A 374 17.11 11.46 -17.49
C SER A 374 16.70 10.53 -18.64
N SER A 375 16.74 9.21 -18.42
CA SER A 375 16.42 8.20 -19.44
C SER A 375 14.92 7.98 -19.62
N MET A 376 14.10 8.38 -18.64
CA MET A 376 12.65 8.24 -18.68
C MET A 376 12.00 9.40 -19.43
N LEU A 377 10.83 9.14 -20.00
CA LEU A 377 10.00 10.11 -20.72
C LEU A 377 8.77 10.45 -19.89
N ALA A 378 8.83 11.56 -19.16
CA ALA A 378 7.77 12.01 -18.27
C ALA A 378 6.69 12.82 -18.99
N VAL A 379 5.43 12.46 -18.74
CA VAL A 379 4.27 12.97 -19.47
C VAL A 379 3.34 13.77 -18.55
N GLY A 380 3.14 15.05 -18.87
CA GLY A 380 2.17 15.93 -18.22
C GLY A 380 0.74 15.73 -18.73
N ALA A 381 -0.25 16.14 -17.92
CA ALA A 381 -1.66 15.87 -18.19
C ALA A 381 -2.40 17.05 -18.83
N TYR A 382 -2.82 16.85 -20.09
CA TYR A 382 -3.60 17.81 -20.87
C TYR A 382 -5.08 17.43 -20.86
N VAL A 383 -5.98 18.43 -20.79
CA VAL A 383 -7.42 18.26 -20.97
C VAL A 383 -7.88 19.09 -22.16
N SER A 384 -8.49 18.42 -23.14
CA SER A 384 -8.98 19.04 -24.36
C SER A 384 -10.42 19.54 -24.20
N PRO A 385 -10.86 20.52 -25.00
CA PRO A 385 -12.27 20.94 -25.01
C PRO A 385 -13.25 19.79 -25.34
N LYS A 386 -12.81 18.80 -26.12
CA LYS A 386 -13.63 17.63 -26.45
C LYS A 386 -13.80 16.68 -25.27
N MET A 387 -12.74 16.52 -24.46
CA MET A 387 -12.81 15.78 -23.20
C MET A 387 -13.73 16.50 -22.21
N MET A 388 -13.59 17.83 -22.09
CA MET A 388 -14.46 18.67 -21.25
C MET A 388 -15.94 18.44 -21.59
N GLU A 389 -16.29 18.41 -22.87
CA GLU A 389 -17.66 18.15 -23.35
C GLU A 389 -18.10 16.70 -23.10
N GLY A 390 -17.33 15.71 -23.59
CA GLY A 390 -17.76 14.32 -23.67
C GLY A 390 -17.57 13.49 -22.41
N GLU A 391 -16.50 13.75 -21.66
CA GLU A 391 -16.17 12.98 -20.45
C GLU A 391 -16.67 13.66 -19.17
N TYR A 392 -16.67 15.00 -19.15
CA TYR A 392 -16.95 15.79 -17.94
C TYR A 392 -18.27 16.56 -17.96
N ILE A 393 -19.00 16.54 -19.08
CA ILE A 393 -20.30 17.21 -19.22
C ILE A 393 -20.17 18.71 -18.88
N MET A 394 -19.05 19.33 -19.26
CA MET A 394 -18.83 20.74 -18.98
C MET A 394 -19.79 21.61 -19.77
N ARG A 395 -20.39 22.57 -19.06
CA ARG A 395 -21.39 23.49 -19.61
C ARG A 395 -20.82 24.51 -20.59
N ASP A 396 -19.55 24.84 -20.45
CA ASP A 396 -18.89 25.87 -21.26
C ASP A 396 -18.09 25.22 -22.39
N SER A 397 -18.56 25.41 -23.63
CA SER A 397 -17.92 24.89 -24.84
C SER A 397 -16.86 25.83 -25.42
N ALA A 398 -16.65 27.01 -24.82
CA ALA A 398 -15.69 28.01 -25.30
C ALA A 398 -14.30 27.91 -24.64
N LEU A 399 -14.14 27.02 -23.64
CA LEU A 399 -12.87 26.80 -22.98
C LEU A 399 -11.81 26.25 -23.95
N SER A 400 -10.61 26.82 -23.90
CA SER A 400 -9.44 26.28 -24.60
C SER A 400 -8.88 25.07 -23.87
N GLY A 401 -8.09 24.24 -24.57
CA GLY A 401 -7.35 23.16 -23.91
C GLY A 401 -6.33 23.70 -22.91
N ILE A 402 -6.25 23.06 -21.74
CA ILE A 402 -5.40 23.46 -20.60
C ILE A 402 -4.72 22.22 -19.99
N ALA A 403 -3.83 22.43 -19.02
CA ALA A 403 -3.34 21.35 -18.18
C ALA A 403 -4.27 21.16 -16.98
N TYR A 404 -4.33 19.95 -16.44
CA TYR A 404 -4.96 19.75 -15.13
C TYR A 404 -4.23 20.56 -14.06
N THR A 405 -4.97 21.19 -13.16
CA THR A 405 -4.40 22.08 -12.13
C THR A 405 -3.43 21.35 -11.21
N TRP A 406 -3.70 20.08 -10.91
CA TRP A 406 -2.85 19.23 -10.07
C TRP A 406 -1.76 18.47 -10.83
N SER A 407 -1.64 18.59 -12.16
CA SER A 407 -0.53 17.96 -12.88
C SER A 407 0.79 18.46 -12.29
N SER A 408 1.69 17.57 -11.90
CA SER A 408 2.99 17.96 -11.36
C SER A 408 3.77 18.79 -12.37
N ARG A 409 4.61 19.69 -11.86
CA ARG A 409 5.34 20.68 -12.64
C ARG A 409 6.81 20.73 -12.27
N GLY A 410 7.64 20.86 -13.28
CA GLY A 410 9.05 21.17 -13.10
C GLY A 410 9.28 22.60 -12.61
N PRO A 411 10.54 23.09 -12.66
CA PRO A 411 11.73 22.27 -12.88
C PRO A 411 11.96 21.34 -11.68
N THR A 412 12.73 20.28 -11.88
CA THR A 412 13.30 19.51 -10.77
C THR A 412 14.35 20.35 -10.05
N PHE A 413 14.74 19.93 -8.84
CA PHE A 413 15.69 20.69 -8.03
C PHE A 413 17.11 20.76 -8.61
N ASP A 414 17.44 19.86 -9.53
CA ASP A 414 18.68 19.88 -10.30
C ASP A 414 18.54 20.61 -11.66
N GLY A 415 17.47 21.40 -11.81
CA GLY A 415 17.26 22.33 -12.93
C GLY A 415 16.76 21.70 -14.23
N ASP A 416 16.56 20.39 -14.28
CA ASP A 416 15.89 19.75 -15.41
C ASP A 416 14.42 20.19 -15.47
N LEU A 417 13.82 20.16 -16.65
CA LEU A 417 12.41 20.53 -16.78
C LEU A 417 11.50 19.48 -16.11
N GLY A 418 11.96 18.24 -15.97
CA GLY A 418 11.26 17.12 -15.35
C GLY A 418 10.08 16.58 -16.17
N VAL A 419 9.29 17.45 -16.79
CA VAL A 419 8.24 17.09 -17.77
C VAL A 419 8.78 17.25 -19.18
N ASN A 420 8.73 16.19 -19.98
CA ASN A 420 9.28 16.22 -21.34
C ASN A 420 8.24 16.65 -22.38
N ILE A 421 7.01 16.15 -22.26
CA ILE A 421 5.90 16.31 -23.20
C ILE A 421 4.58 16.21 -22.44
N CYS A 422 3.45 16.51 -23.09
CA CYS A 422 2.12 16.20 -22.55
C CYS A 422 1.25 15.41 -23.53
N ALA A 423 0.25 14.73 -22.97
CA ALA A 423 -0.74 13.93 -23.69
C ALA A 423 -2.11 14.05 -22.98
N PRO A 424 -3.22 13.65 -23.62
CA PRO A 424 -4.55 13.64 -23.00
C PRO A 424 -4.55 12.89 -21.65
N GLY A 425 -5.06 13.53 -20.60
CA GLY A 425 -4.98 13.06 -19.21
C GLY A 425 -6.26 12.52 -18.63
N ALA A 426 -7.23 12.14 -19.44
CA ALA A 426 -8.40 11.39 -19.00
C ALA A 426 -8.87 10.45 -20.11
N ALA A 427 -9.57 9.40 -19.70
CA ALA A 427 -10.20 8.44 -20.58
C ALA A 427 -11.30 7.67 -19.83
N ILE A 428 -12.30 7.22 -20.59
CA ILE A 428 -13.29 6.21 -20.20
C ILE A 428 -12.85 4.86 -20.80
N ALA A 429 -12.04 4.12 -20.05
CA ALA A 429 -11.43 2.86 -20.47
C ALA A 429 -11.92 1.67 -19.62
N PRO A 430 -11.70 0.42 -20.08
CA PRO A 430 -12.07 -0.79 -19.34
C PRO A 430 -11.50 -0.86 -17.92
N VAL A 431 -12.21 -1.51 -17.02
CA VAL A 431 -11.78 -1.80 -15.63
C VAL A 431 -12.00 -3.28 -15.31
N PRO A 432 -11.41 -3.84 -14.24
CA PRO A 432 -11.57 -5.25 -13.91
C PRO A 432 -13.02 -5.66 -13.65
N ASN A 433 -13.34 -6.93 -13.89
CA ASN A 433 -14.72 -7.42 -13.73
C ASN A 433 -15.22 -7.35 -12.28
N TRP A 434 -14.33 -7.46 -11.28
CA TRP A 434 -14.69 -7.38 -9.86
C TRP A 434 -15.26 -6.02 -9.44
N THR A 435 -15.02 -4.96 -10.23
CA THR A 435 -15.61 -3.64 -9.99
C THR A 435 -17.08 -3.57 -10.40
N LEU A 436 -17.61 -4.62 -11.05
CA LEU A 436 -18.96 -4.68 -11.61
C LEU A 436 -19.27 -3.57 -12.61
N ASN A 437 -18.23 -3.03 -13.27
CA ASN A 437 -18.33 -1.97 -14.27
C ASN A 437 -17.60 -2.41 -15.53
N LYS A 438 -18.13 -2.03 -16.71
CA LYS A 438 -17.43 -2.31 -17.98
C LYS A 438 -16.28 -1.35 -18.24
N LYS A 439 -16.47 -0.08 -17.89
CA LYS A 439 -15.54 1.04 -18.12
C LYS A 439 -15.71 2.08 -17.02
N GLN A 440 -14.69 2.89 -16.79
CA GLN A 440 -14.73 3.99 -15.82
C GLN A 440 -13.98 5.21 -16.34
N LEU A 441 -14.47 6.42 -16.01
CA LEU A 441 -13.71 7.66 -16.19
C LEU A 441 -12.62 7.75 -15.12
N MET A 442 -11.36 7.85 -15.54
CA MET A 442 -10.24 8.20 -14.68
C MET A 442 -9.45 9.34 -15.29
N ASN A 443 -8.72 10.09 -14.46
CA ASN A 443 -7.95 11.25 -14.89
C ASN A 443 -6.66 11.44 -14.08
N GLY A 444 -5.73 12.17 -14.68
CA GLY A 444 -4.41 12.46 -14.15
C GLY A 444 -3.30 12.14 -15.15
N THR A 445 -2.06 12.41 -14.75
CA THR A 445 -0.87 12.04 -15.53
C THR A 445 -0.77 10.54 -15.77
N SER A 446 -1.41 9.74 -14.92
CA SER A 446 -1.58 8.29 -15.07
C SER A 446 -2.39 7.87 -16.29
N MET A 447 -3.20 8.74 -16.89
CA MET A 447 -3.90 8.48 -18.16
C MET A 447 -3.13 9.07 -19.35
N SER A 448 -2.32 10.11 -19.11
CA SER A 448 -1.44 10.73 -20.13
C SER A 448 -0.27 9.83 -20.51
N SER A 449 0.36 9.21 -19.51
CA SER A 449 1.45 8.25 -19.72
C SER A 449 1.05 7.10 -20.65
N PRO A 450 -0.05 6.35 -20.43
CA PRO A 450 -0.46 5.27 -21.33
C PRO A 450 -0.94 5.77 -22.69
N ASN A 451 -1.54 6.97 -22.78
CA ASN A 451 -1.86 7.56 -24.07
C ASN A 451 -0.58 7.79 -24.90
N CYS A 452 0.48 8.32 -24.27
CA CYS A 452 1.78 8.48 -24.89
C CYS A 452 2.43 7.14 -25.24
N ALA A 453 2.39 6.14 -24.34
CA ALA A 453 2.93 4.81 -24.57
C ALA A 453 2.26 4.11 -25.77
N GLY A 454 0.94 4.24 -25.91
CA GLY A 454 0.21 3.76 -27.08
C GLY A 454 0.64 4.46 -28.37
N ASN A 455 0.82 5.79 -28.35
CA ASN A 455 1.35 6.53 -29.51
C ASN A 455 2.77 6.06 -29.89
N ILE A 456 3.63 5.77 -28.90
CA ILE A 456 4.96 5.22 -29.15
C ILE A 456 4.87 3.81 -29.75
N ALA A 457 3.94 2.97 -29.29
CA ALA A 457 3.72 1.64 -29.86
C ALA A 457 3.30 1.71 -31.34
N LEU A 458 2.50 2.71 -31.75
CA LEU A 458 2.19 2.98 -33.16
C LEU A 458 3.45 3.32 -33.96
N LEU A 459 4.30 4.21 -33.43
CA LEU A 459 5.57 4.59 -34.07
C LEU A 459 6.50 3.37 -34.23
N ILE A 460 6.64 2.56 -33.18
CA ILE A 460 7.49 1.37 -33.19
C ILE A 460 6.97 0.34 -34.19
N SER A 461 5.65 0.12 -34.24
CA SER A 461 5.02 -0.74 -35.22
C SER A 461 5.36 -0.31 -36.65
N ALA A 462 5.28 0.99 -36.93
CA ALA A 462 5.63 1.57 -38.22
C ALA A 462 7.13 1.43 -38.55
N MET A 463 8.02 1.70 -37.59
CA MET A 463 9.46 1.58 -37.79
C MET A 463 9.87 0.12 -38.07
N LYS A 464 9.33 -0.83 -37.31
CA LYS A 464 9.54 -2.27 -37.54
C LYS A 464 9.03 -2.69 -38.92
N ALA A 465 7.84 -2.24 -39.32
CA ALA A 465 7.27 -2.56 -40.62
C ALA A 465 8.09 -2.00 -41.80
N GLN A 466 8.72 -0.83 -41.63
CA GLN A 466 9.58 -0.22 -42.65
C GLN A 466 11.04 -0.69 -42.61
N GLY A 467 11.43 -1.51 -41.62
CA GLY A 467 12.82 -1.90 -41.42
C GLY A 467 13.73 -0.72 -41.05
N VAL A 468 13.16 0.34 -40.45
CA VAL A 468 13.88 1.51 -40.00
C VAL A 468 14.35 1.27 -38.56
N GLU A 469 15.65 1.33 -38.33
CA GLU A 469 16.20 1.25 -36.97
C GLU A 469 15.74 2.46 -36.14
N TYR A 470 15.46 2.22 -34.86
CA TYR A 470 15.03 3.24 -33.91
C TYR A 470 15.64 2.98 -32.54
N THR A 471 15.70 4.03 -31.72
CA THR A 471 16.10 3.96 -30.31
C THR A 471 15.14 4.75 -29.43
N PRO A 472 15.09 4.50 -28.11
CA PRO A 472 14.32 5.31 -27.17
C PRO A 472 14.60 6.81 -27.31
N TYR A 473 15.86 7.17 -27.54
CA TYR A 473 16.28 8.55 -27.70
C TYR A 473 15.87 9.16 -29.05
N SER A 474 15.87 8.38 -30.13
CA SER A 474 15.38 8.86 -31.43
C SER A 474 13.87 9.09 -31.39
N ILE A 475 13.12 8.19 -30.73
CA ILE A 475 11.67 8.34 -30.50
C ILE A 475 11.41 9.59 -29.65
N ARG A 476 12.10 9.74 -28.51
CA ARG A 476 11.97 10.93 -27.66
C ARG A 476 12.26 12.21 -28.43
N ARG A 477 13.34 12.25 -29.20
CA ARG A 477 13.70 13.42 -30.02
C ARG A 477 12.64 13.73 -31.07
N ALA A 478 12.07 12.71 -31.71
CA ALA A 478 10.99 12.88 -32.67
C ALA A 478 9.75 13.49 -32.02
N LEU A 479 9.34 12.99 -30.85
CA LEU A 479 8.21 13.52 -30.09
C LEU A 479 8.47 14.97 -29.64
N GLU A 480 9.62 15.25 -29.03
CA GLU A 480 9.97 16.58 -28.52
C GLU A 480 10.09 17.64 -29.63
N ASN A 481 10.64 17.30 -30.80
CA ASN A 481 10.79 18.24 -31.92
C ASN A 481 9.49 18.49 -32.69
N THR A 482 8.51 17.60 -32.59
CA THR A 482 7.26 17.69 -33.35
C THR A 482 6.03 18.00 -32.51
N ALA A 483 6.19 18.07 -31.18
CA ALA A 483 5.15 18.46 -30.24
C ALA A 483 4.66 19.89 -30.51
N VAL A 484 3.36 20.10 -30.25
CA VAL A 484 2.71 21.41 -30.43
C VAL A 484 2.54 22.08 -29.07
N LYS A 485 3.03 23.32 -28.94
CA LYS A 485 2.88 24.11 -27.72
C LYS A 485 1.40 24.47 -27.51
N VAL A 486 0.92 24.20 -26.31
CA VAL A 486 -0.41 24.62 -25.86
C VAL A 486 -0.29 26.06 -25.33
N PRO A 487 -0.94 27.07 -25.95
CA PRO A 487 -0.67 28.48 -25.65
C PRO A 487 -0.93 28.91 -24.20
N ASN A 488 -1.93 28.31 -23.54
CA ASN A 488 -2.38 28.69 -22.19
C ASN A 488 -1.83 27.74 -21.10
N VAL A 489 -0.75 27.03 -21.37
CA VAL A 489 -0.14 26.08 -20.42
C VAL A 489 1.32 26.46 -20.21
N GLU A 490 1.76 26.51 -18.96
CA GLU A 490 3.15 26.79 -18.64
C GLU A 490 4.08 25.66 -19.09
N VAL A 491 5.31 26.01 -19.50
CA VAL A 491 6.32 25.05 -19.97
C VAL A 491 6.62 23.96 -18.94
N TYR A 492 6.52 24.27 -17.65
CA TYR A 492 6.74 23.34 -16.55
C TYR A 492 5.70 22.22 -16.48
N ALA A 493 4.51 22.41 -17.06
CA ALA A 493 3.42 21.42 -17.09
C ALA A 493 3.34 20.66 -18.42
N GLN A 494 3.76 21.27 -19.53
CA GLN A 494 3.65 20.66 -20.87
C GLN A 494 4.96 20.17 -21.48
N GLY A 495 6.11 20.54 -20.90
CA GLY A 495 7.40 20.25 -21.51
C GLY A 495 7.55 20.90 -22.89
N LYS A 496 7.89 20.09 -23.90
CA LYS A 496 7.97 20.52 -25.31
C LYS A 496 6.61 20.66 -25.99
N GLY A 497 5.53 20.18 -25.38
CA GLY A 497 4.15 20.38 -25.83
C GLY A 497 3.36 19.08 -25.98
N LEU A 498 2.18 19.18 -26.59
CA LEU A 498 1.30 18.06 -26.88
C LEU A 498 1.86 17.21 -28.02
N ILE A 499 2.02 15.90 -27.77
CA ILE A 499 2.57 14.97 -28.76
C ILE A 499 1.75 14.90 -30.05
N GLN A 500 2.43 14.67 -31.17
CA GLN A 500 1.81 14.53 -32.50
C GLN A 500 2.41 13.33 -33.24
N VAL A 501 1.66 12.22 -33.32
CA VAL A 501 2.23 10.93 -33.79
C VAL A 501 2.57 10.96 -35.28
N LEU A 502 1.74 11.57 -36.11
CA LEU A 502 1.95 11.61 -37.56
C LEU A 502 3.18 12.46 -37.94
N PRO A 503 3.37 13.68 -37.40
CA PRO A 503 4.64 14.41 -37.51
C PRO A 503 5.85 13.64 -36.98
N ALA A 504 5.75 13.01 -35.81
CA ALA A 504 6.85 12.24 -35.22
C ALA A 504 7.27 11.06 -36.12
N PHE A 505 6.31 10.34 -36.71
CA PHE A 505 6.58 9.30 -37.70
C PHE A 505 7.33 9.84 -38.92
N LYS A 506 6.89 10.98 -39.48
CA LYS A 506 7.57 11.61 -40.63
C LYS A 506 9.00 12.04 -40.29
N TYR A 507 9.23 12.51 -39.06
CA TYR A 507 10.57 12.85 -38.58
C TYR A 507 11.47 11.61 -38.53
N LEU A 508 10.98 10.49 -37.99
CA LEU A 508 11.75 9.23 -37.90
C LEU A 508 12.03 8.62 -39.27
N ALA A 509 11.03 8.60 -40.17
CA ALA A 509 11.19 8.09 -41.52
C ALA A 509 12.07 9.02 -42.40
N GLY A 510 12.12 10.31 -42.09
CA GLY A 510 12.84 11.33 -42.85
C GLY A 510 14.29 11.50 -42.40
N SER A 511 15.20 10.65 -42.90
CA SER A 511 16.67 10.75 -42.77
C SER A 511 17.27 10.87 -41.35
N ASN A 512 16.49 10.95 -40.28
CA ASN A 512 16.98 11.10 -38.89
C ASN A 512 16.95 9.78 -38.11
N SER A 513 16.65 8.66 -38.75
CA SER A 513 16.60 7.33 -38.13
C SER A 513 17.94 6.85 -37.55
N PHE A 514 19.05 7.44 -37.97
CA PHE A 514 20.38 7.11 -37.45
C PHE A 514 20.66 7.73 -36.07
N ASP A 515 19.84 8.68 -35.61
CA ASP A 515 20.03 9.34 -34.32
C ASP A 515 19.92 8.34 -33.17
N GLY A 516 20.89 8.35 -32.26
CA GLY A 516 20.99 7.36 -31.19
C GLY A 516 21.40 5.96 -31.62
N GLY A 517 21.66 5.70 -32.90
CA GLY A 517 22.20 4.41 -33.36
C GLY A 517 23.63 4.16 -32.87
N ARG A 518 24.24 3.00 -33.18
CA ARG A 518 25.59 2.67 -32.69
C ARG A 518 26.70 3.62 -33.17
N LYS A 519 26.50 4.25 -34.33
CA LYS A 519 27.44 5.22 -34.94
C LYS A 519 27.28 6.65 -34.43
N PHE A 520 26.17 6.95 -33.75
CA PHE A 520 25.85 8.28 -33.26
C PHE A 520 25.64 8.25 -31.74
N PRO A 521 25.73 9.39 -31.04
CA PRO A 521 25.41 9.43 -29.62
C PRO A 521 23.94 9.08 -29.39
N LEU A 522 23.67 8.18 -28.42
CA LEU A 522 22.35 7.91 -27.83
C LEU A 522 21.71 9.24 -27.40
N HIS A 523 22.42 9.96 -26.53
CA HIS A 523 22.01 11.27 -26.05
C HIS A 523 23.22 12.14 -25.72
N TYR A 524 22.96 13.38 -25.33
CA TYR A 524 23.96 14.30 -24.83
C TYR A 524 23.73 14.51 -23.33
N GLU A 525 24.68 14.08 -22.51
CA GLU A 525 24.65 14.31 -21.06
C GLU A 525 25.03 15.76 -20.78
N ILE A 526 24.18 16.47 -20.04
CA ILE A 526 24.40 17.85 -19.61
C ILE A 526 24.68 17.83 -18.11
N LYS A 527 25.76 18.52 -17.72
CA LYS A 527 26.10 18.78 -16.32
C LYS A 527 26.43 20.25 -16.14
N THR A 528 25.82 20.90 -15.16
CA THR A 528 26.04 22.30 -14.83
C THR A 528 26.69 22.43 -13.46
N SER A 529 27.40 23.54 -13.23
CA SER A 529 27.92 23.89 -11.91
C SER A 529 26.87 24.49 -10.97
N SER A 530 25.57 24.44 -11.32
CA SER A 530 24.48 24.83 -10.42
C SER A 530 24.31 23.81 -9.29
N GLY A 531 23.88 24.28 -8.12
CA GLY A 531 23.61 23.41 -6.96
C GLY A 531 24.84 22.61 -6.50
N ASP A 532 24.76 21.28 -6.60
CA ASP A 532 25.80 20.34 -6.16
C ASP A 532 26.94 20.11 -7.19
N GLY A 533 26.90 20.83 -8.32
CA GLY A 533 27.88 20.71 -9.40
C GLY A 533 27.65 19.53 -10.35
N LYS A 534 26.52 18.83 -10.25
CA LYS A 534 26.11 17.74 -11.15
C LYS A 534 24.70 17.94 -11.72
N ALA A 535 24.15 19.14 -11.61
CA ALA A 535 22.81 19.48 -12.03
C ALA A 535 22.59 19.30 -13.55
N ARG A 536 21.38 18.87 -13.93
CA ARG A 536 20.98 18.64 -15.33
C ARG A 536 20.55 19.92 -16.06
N GLY A 537 20.26 20.99 -15.32
CA GLY A 537 19.96 22.32 -15.85
C GLY A 537 20.57 23.44 -15.04
N ILE A 538 20.32 24.68 -15.46
CA ILE A 538 20.70 25.87 -14.70
C ILE A 538 19.48 26.33 -13.91
N PHE A 539 19.58 26.32 -12.59
CA PHE A 539 18.49 26.74 -11.70
C PHE A 539 19.02 27.75 -10.67
N LEU A 540 18.45 28.95 -10.69
CA LEU A 540 18.75 30.04 -9.75
C LEU A 540 17.44 30.39 -9.04
N ARG A 541 17.41 30.34 -7.70
CA ARG A 541 16.17 30.46 -6.93
C ARG A 541 16.30 31.29 -5.66
N ASP A 542 17.37 31.12 -4.90
CA ASP A 542 17.47 31.72 -3.58
C ASP A 542 18.14 33.09 -3.63
N SER A 543 17.91 33.92 -2.59
CA SER A 543 18.45 35.28 -2.52
C SER A 543 19.96 35.36 -2.75
N VAL A 544 20.70 34.34 -2.33
CA VAL A 544 22.14 34.18 -2.55
C VAL A 544 22.52 34.09 -4.04
N ASP A 545 21.67 33.50 -4.88
CA ASP A 545 21.89 33.39 -6.34
C ASP A 545 21.80 34.75 -7.04
N PHE A 546 21.22 35.74 -6.36
CA PHE A 546 21.00 37.10 -6.86
C PHE A 546 21.91 38.14 -6.19
N ALA A 547 22.92 37.70 -5.44
CA ALA A 547 23.91 38.60 -4.83
C ALA A 547 24.72 39.41 -5.87
N HIS A 548 24.75 38.96 -7.12
CA HIS A 548 25.44 39.62 -8.24
C HIS A 548 24.46 39.88 -9.40
N ASP A 549 24.75 40.88 -10.24
CA ASP A 549 23.94 41.26 -11.40
C ASP A 549 23.81 40.15 -12.47
N SER A 550 24.75 39.20 -12.46
CA SER A 550 24.79 38.06 -13.36
C SER A 550 25.56 36.91 -12.74
N THR A 551 25.16 35.69 -13.07
CA THR A 551 25.78 34.45 -12.60
C THR A 551 26.38 33.70 -13.78
N GLU A 552 27.66 33.38 -13.70
CA GLU A 552 28.35 32.57 -14.70
C GLU A 552 28.33 31.10 -14.27
N VAL A 553 27.80 30.23 -15.13
CA VAL A 553 27.64 28.80 -14.85
C VAL A 553 28.47 27.99 -15.85
N ASN A 554 29.28 27.07 -15.35
CA ASN A 554 30.01 26.13 -16.20
C ASN A 554 29.04 25.02 -16.64
N VAL A 555 28.98 24.75 -17.94
CA VAL A 555 28.19 23.69 -18.54
C VAL A 555 29.14 22.74 -19.25
N THR A 556 29.01 21.45 -18.97
CA THR A 556 29.67 20.37 -19.70
C THR A 556 28.64 19.57 -20.46
N VAL A 557 28.85 19.41 -21.77
CA VAL A 557 28.03 18.55 -22.63
C VAL A 557 28.87 17.38 -23.11
N THR A 558 28.41 16.16 -22.84
CA THR A 558 29.13 14.92 -23.19
C THR A 558 28.26 14.01 -24.04
N PRO A 559 28.62 13.74 -25.31
CA PRO A 559 27.92 12.75 -26.12
C PRO A 559 28.07 11.34 -25.51
N LYS A 560 26.96 10.66 -25.24
CA LYS A 560 26.95 9.28 -24.75
C LYS A 560 26.64 8.34 -25.89
N PHE A 561 27.51 7.38 -26.12
CA PHE A 561 27.35 6.35 -27.14
C PHE A 561 26.87 5.05 -26.51
N HIS A 562 26.14 4.25 -27.29
CA HIS A 562 25.79 2.89 -26.91
C HIS A 562 27.05 2.09 -26.52
N LYS A 563 26.98 1.23 -25.49
CA LYS A 563 28.15 0.46 -25.01
C LYS A 563 28.81 -0.38 -26.10
N LYS A 564 28.00 -0.95 -27.00
CA LYS A 564 28.42 -1.72 -28.19
C LYS A 564 28.88 -0.88 -29.39
N ALA A 565 28.97 0.46 -29.28
CA ALA A 565 29.54 1.30 -30.33
C ALA A 565 31.02 0.98 -30.51
N VAL A 566 31.47 0.86 -31.76
CA VAL A 566 32.88 0.56 -32.03
C VAL A 566 33.75 1.78 -31.67
N GLN A 567 34.98 1.53 -31.24
CA GLN A 567 35.89 2.62 -30.84
C GLN A 567 36.19 3.57 -32.00
N ASP A 568 36.19 3.05 -33.23
CA ASP A 568 36.39 3.85 -34.45
C ASP A 568 35.33 4.95 -34.61
N ASP A 569 34.05 4.64 -34.37
CA ASP A 569 32.95 5.62 -34.41
C ASP A 569 33.17 6.74 -33.37
N LYS A 570 33.69 6.39 -32.19
CA LYS A 570 33.98 7.35 -31.11
C LYS A 570 35.18 8.23 -31.45
N VAL A 571 36.23 7.66 -32.02
CA VAL A 571 37.44 8.40 -32.44
C VAL A 571 37.10 9.40 -33.54
N HIS A 572 36.25 9.02 -34.49
CA HIS A 572 35.86 9.86 -35.62
C HIS A 572 34.65 10.76 -35.33
N PHE A 573 34.09 10.73 -34.12
CA PHE A 573 32.96 11.57 -33.78
C PHE A 573 33.38 13.03 -33.60
N GLU A 574 32.89 13.87 -34.51
CA GLU A 574 32.96 15.32 -34.45
C GLU A 574 31.61 15.89 -34.88
N GLN A 575 30.93 16.58 -33.95
CA GLN A 575 29.67 17.28 -34.23
C GLN A 575 29.85 18.78 -34.08
N HIS A 576 29.57 19.53 -35.13
CA HIS A 576 29.46 20.97 -35.08
C HIS A 576 28.04 21.37 -34.73
N VAL A 577 27.88 22.10 -33.63
CA VAL A 577 26.58 22.58 -33.19
C VAL A 577 26.57 24.09 -33.04
N ARG A 578 25.42 24.68 -33.37
CA ARG A 578 25.10 26.06 -33.09
C ARG A 578 24.23 26.12 -31.84
N LEU A 579 24.66 26.88 -30.85
CA LEU A 579 23.91 27.14 -29.62
C LEU A 579 23.07 28.41 -29.81
N VAL A 580 21.78 28.31 -29.53
CA VAL A 580 20.81 29.40 -29.67
C VAL A 580 20.08 29.59 -28.34
N PRO A 581 20.33 30.70 -27.61
CA PRO A 581 19.55 31.02 -26.42
C PRO A 581 18.15 31.47 -26.81
N SER A 582 17.12 30.98 -26.12
CA SER A 582 15.73 31.38 -26.34
C SER A 582 15.38 32.73 -25.70
N ALA A 583 16.19 33.19 -24.74
CA ALA A 583 15.97 34.43 -24.02
C ALA A 583 17.20 35.35 -24.03
N ARG A 584 16.98 36.67 -24.07
CA ARG A 584 18.05 37.69 -24.17
C ARG A 584 18.91 37.80 -22.90
N TRP A 585 18.39 37.35 -21.77
CA TRP A 585 19.09 37.33 -20.49
C TRP A 585 20.00 36.09 -20.33
N ILE A 586 20.04 35.21 -21.33
CA ILE A 586 20.98 34.09 -21.43
C ILE A 586 22.02 34.44 -22.49
N ASP A 587 23.29 34.43 -22.10
CA ASP A 587 24.41 34.75 -22.98
C ASP A 587 25.38 33.57 -23.04
N VAL A 588 25.69 33.11 -24.24
CA VAL A 588 26.49 31.90 -24.49
C VAL A 588 27.23 32.00 -25.83
N GLY A 589 28.39 31.35 -25.91
CA GLY A 589 29.09 31.17 -27.18
C GLY A 589 28.20 30.49 -28.23
N ARG A 590 28.26 30.95 -29.47
CA ARG A 590 27.28 30.55 -30.52
C ARG A 590 27.60 29.24 -31.22
N ASN A 591 28.86 28.84 -31.27
CA ASN A 591 29.30 27.67 -32.00
C ASN A 591 30.16 26.78 -31.10
N LEU A 592 29.94 25.47 -31.18
CA LEU A 592 30.64 24.48 -30.39
C LEU A 592 30.98 23.29 -31.28
N ALA A 593 32.24 22.92 -31.30
CA ALA A 593 32.68 21.63 -31.84
C ALA A 593 32.70 20.63 -30.67
N LEU A 594 31.89 19.57 -30.77
CA LEU A 594 31.72 18.50 -29.80
C LEU A 594 32.46 17.24 -30.28
N MET A 595 33.40 16.79 -29.47
CA MET A 595 34.10 15.52 -29.66
C MET A 595 33.53 14.47 -28.69
N HIS A 596 33.94 13.21 -28.85
CA HIS A 596 33.47 12.13 -27.97
C HIS A 596 33.70 12.41 -26.48
N GLY A 597 34.85 13.00 -26.11
CA GLY A 597 35.17 13.34 -24.72
C GLY A 597 34.31 14.46 -24.10
N GLY A 598 33.38 15.03 -24.87
CA GLY A 598 32.57 16.16 -24.45
C GLY A 598 33.33 17.49 -24.46
N ARG A 599 32.63 18.56 -24.08
CA ARG A 599 33.22 19.90 -24.01
C ARG A 599 32.55 20.73 -22.93
N ALA A 600 33.37 21.46 -22.18
CA ALA A 600 32.91 22.46 -21.22
C ALA A 600 32.93 23.87 -21.83
N PHE A 601 31.95 24.68 -21.46
CA PHE A 601 31.86 26.10 -21.80
C PHE A 601 31.09 26.84 -20.71
N LYS A 602 31.07 28.16 -20.79
CA LYS A 602 30.41 29.01 -19.80
C LYS A 602 29.13 29.63 -20.36
N VAL A 603 28.12 29.74 -19.50
CA VAL A 603 26.85 30.42 -19.76
C VAL A 603 26.72 31.55 -18.74
N LEU A 604 26.43 32.75 -19.22
CA LEU A 604 26.20 33.91 -18.37
C LEU A 604 24.69 34.19 -18.29
N VAL A 605 24.13 34.11 -17.10
CA VAL A 605 22.71 34.39 -16.82
C VAL A 605 22.61 35.77 -16.19
N LYS A 606 21.98 36.71 -16.89
CA LYS A 606 21.85 38.12 -16.48
C LYS A 606 20.54 38.31 -15.70
N THR A 607 20.63 38.43 -14.38
CA THR A 607 19.46 38.43 -13.47
C THR A 607 19.02 39.83 -13.04
N LYS A 608 19.88 40.85 -13.21
CA LYS A 608 19.62 42.23 -12.80
C LYS A 608 18.28 42.79 -13.29
N HIS A 609 18.01 42.63 -14.59
CA HIS A 609 16.84 43.22 -15.26
C HIS A 609 15.58 42.35 -15.17
N LEU A 610 15.66 41.15 -14.60
CA LEU A 610 14.50 40.30 -14.39
C LEU A 610 13.65 40.89 -13.27
N THR A 611 12.34 40.91 -13.46
CA THR A 611 11.38 41.22 -12.39
C THR A 611 11.32 40.06 -11.40
N ALA A 612 10.76 40.28 -10.22
CA ALA A 612 10.41 39.15 -9.36
C ALA A 612 9.40 38.21 -10.06
N GLY A 613 9.45 36.92 -9.71
CA GLY A 613 8.68 35.87 -10.37
C GLY A 613 9.54 34.84 -11.08
N GLU A 614 8.87 33.97 -11.84
CA GLU A 614 9.47 32.90 -12.63
C GLU A 614 9.89 33.37 -14.03
N HIS A 615 11.08 32.99 -14.45
CA HIS A 615 11.62 33.24 -15.79
C HIS A 615 12.21 31.96 -16.34
N TYR A 616 11.74 31.54 -17.51
CA TYR A 616 12.24 30.37 -18.20
C TYR A 616 12.92 30.75 -19.51
N GLY A 617 14.05 30.12 -19.77
CA GLY A 617 14.70 30.11 -21.07
C GLY A 617 15.46 28.81 -21.26
N GLU A 618 16.02 28.64 -22.45
CA GLU A 618 16.75 27.44 -22.80
C GLU A 618 17.83 27.75 -23.82
N ILE A 619 18.87 26.93 -23.86
CA ILE A 619 19.89 26.96 -24.90
C ILE A 619 19.68 25.74 -25.78
N VAL A 620 19.28 25.98 -27.03
CA VAL A 620 18.99 24.91 -27.99
C VAL A 620 20.19 24.69 -28.90
N ALA A 621 20.62 23.43 -29.04
CA ALA A 621 21.72 23.06 -29.90
C ALA A 621 21.23 22.45 -31.21
N TYR A 622 21.63 23.06 -32.33
CA TYR A 622 21.29 22.60 -33.69
C TYR A 622 22.53 22.09 -34.41
N ASP A 623 22.37 21.04 -35.22
CA ASP A 623 23.40 20.60 -36.15
C ASP A 623 23.62 21.67 -37.23
N THR A 624 24.86 22.15 -37.39
CA THR A 624 25.17 23.16 -38.41
C THR A 624 25.17 22.63 -39.85
N LYS A 625 25.20 21.31 -40.04
CA LYS A 625 25.21 20.66 -41.36
C LYS A 625 23.83 20.14 -41.76
N ASN A 626 22.94 19.89 -40.81
CA ASN A 626 21.64 19.29 -41.07
C ASN A 626 20.54 19.86 -40.17
N GLU A 627 19.87 20.90 -40.65
CA GLU A 627 18.77 21.55 -39.93
C GLU A 627 17.55 20.63 -39.75
N ALA A 628 17.37 19.62 -40.62
CA ALA A 628 16.23 18.71 -40.56
C ALA A 628 16.25 17.80 -39.31
N ARG A 629 17.39 17.69 -38.62
CA ARG A 629 17.49 16.99 -37.32
C ARG A 629 16.80 17.75 -36.19
N GLY A 630 16.49 19.04 -36.37
CA GLY A 630 15.94 19.86 -35.31
C GLY A 630 16.92 20.03 -34.14
N ALA A 631 16.37 20.18 -32.93
CA ALA A 631 17.16 20.29 -31.71
C ALA A 631 17.81 18.95 -31.35
N LEU A 632 19.14 18.94 -31.20
CA LEU A 632 19.90 17.76 -30.77
C LEU A 632 19.83 17.55 -29.25
N PHE A 633 19.95 18.65 -28.51
CA PHE A 633 19.81 18.71 -27.07
C PHE A 633 19.43 20.14 -26.65
N THR A 634 18.92 20.28 -25.43
CA THR A 634 18.52 21.56 -24.84
C THR A 634 19.05 21.66 -23.42
N ILE A 635 19.59 22.82 -23.05
CA ILE A 635 19.97 23.13 -21.67
C ILE A 635 18.90 24.03 -21.07
N PRO A 636 18.07 23.54 -20.13
CA PRO A 636 17.07 24.37 -19.47
C PRO A 636 17.73 25.38 -18.53
N VAL A 637 17.19 26.60 -18.51
CA VAL A 637 17.63 27.70 -17.65
C VAL A 637 16.40 28.29 -16.97
N THR A 638 16.26 28.04 -15.68
CA THR A 638 15.15 28.55 -14.87
C THR A 638 15.68 29.51 -13.81
N VAL A 639 15.07 30.70 -13.74
CA VAL A 639 15.36 31.70 -12.73
C VAL A 639 14.07 32.03 -11.98
N ILE A 640 14.05 31.77 -10.68
CA ILE A 640 12.97 32.15 -9.77
C ILE A 640 13.48 33.30 -8.93
N LYS A 641 13.10 34.53 -9.26
CA LYS A 641 13.57 35.72 -8.54
C LYS A 641 12.57 36.06 -7.43
N PRO A 642 12.94 35.87 -6.14
CA PRO A 642 12.01 36.12 -5.05
C PRO A 642 11.79 37.61 -4.81
N GLU A 643 10.68 37.92 -4.16
CA GLU A 643 10.44 39.19 -3.50
C GLU A 643 10.93 39.12 -2.04
N ASP A 644 11.44 40.23 -1.52
CA ASP A 644 11.73 40.33 -0.09
C ASP A 644 10.42 40.34 0.70
N ALA A 645 10.26 39.39 1.62
CA ALA A 645 9.05 39.28 2.42
C ALA A 645 9.01 40.40 3.48
N LYS A 646 7.90 41.14 3.52
CA LYS A 646 7.51 41.92 4.70
C LYS A 646 6.84 40.98 5.70
N SER A 647 6.71 41.39 6.97
CA SER A 647 5.99 40.60 7.98
C SER A 647 4.54 40.29 7.59
N VAL A 648 3.90 41.18 6.81
CA VAL A 648 2.59 40.96 6.20
C VAL A 648 2.65 41.35 4.73
N VAL A 649 2.17 40.47 3.85
CA VAL A 649 2.07 40.69 2.41
C VAL A 649 0.63 40.49 1.97
N THR A 650 0.08 41.42 1.20
CA THR A 650 -1.30 41.34 0.68
C THR A 650 -1.29 41.62 -0.82
N TYR A 651 -2.01 40.80 -1.59
CA TYR A 651 -2.20 41.01 -3.03
C TYR A 651 -3.52 40.40 -3.51
N GLN A 652 -3.92 40.74 -4.72
CA GLN A 652 -5.16 40.26 -5.33
C GLN A 652 -4.84 39.64 -6.68
N THR A 653 -5.51 38.53 -7.01
CA THR A 653 -5.38 37.87 -8.32
C THR A 653 -6.76 37.59 -8.93
N LYS A 654 -6.87 37.79 -10.24
CA LYS A 654 -8.01 37.34 -11.04
C LYS A 654 -7.73 35.94 -11.59
N PHE A 655 -8.70 35.05 -11.52
CA PHE A 655 -8.61 33.68 -12.04
C PHE A 655 -9.73 33.36 -13.02
N GLN A 656 -9.39 32.64 -14.07
CA GLN A 656 -10.27 31.85 -14.92
C GLN A 656 -10.12 30.35 -14.58
N PRO A 657 -10.99 29.46 -15.10
CA PRO A 657 -10.88 28.03 -14.83
C PRO A 657 -9.52 27.47 -15.29
N GLY A 658 -8.75 26.92 -14.35
CA GLY A 658 -7.42 26.37 -14.61
C GLY A 658 -6.26 27.34 -14.43
N ASP A 659 -6.54 28.64 -14.22
CA ASP A 659 -5.51 29.64 -13.99
C ASP A 659 -4.75 29.37 -12.68
N ILE A 660 -3.47 29.70 -12.71
CA ILE A 660 -2.56 29.55 -11.58
C ILE A 660 -1.84 30.87 -11.34
N SER A 661 -1.78 31.27 -10.08
CA SER A 661 -1.04 32.42 -9.59
C SER A 661 0.07 31.93 -8.66
N ARG A 662 1.30 32.37 -8.90
CA ARG A 662 2.47 32.02 -8.10
C ARG A 662 3.16 33.28 -7.64
N ARG A 663 3.56 33.31 -6.38
CA ARG A 663 4.44 34.35 -5.83
C ARG A 663 5.55 33.70 -5.02
N PHE A 664 6.74 34.28 -5.09
CA PHE A 664 7.93 33.76 -4.44
C PHE A 664 8.41 34.79 -3.43
N PHE A 665 8.52 34.39 -2.16
CA PHE A 665 8.94 35.28 -1.08
C PHE A 665 10.10 34.64 -0.31
N THR A 666 11.07 35.45 0.11
CA THR A 666 12.11 35.03 1.06
C THR A 666 11.73 35.52 2.46
N PRO A 667 11.22 34.66 3.36
CA PRO A 667 10.89 35.05 4.74
C PRO A 667 12.12 35.48 5.52
N ALA A 668 11.94 36.31 6.55
CA ALA A 668 13.03 36.70 7.44
C ALA A 668 13.64 35.47 8.18
N GLN A 669 14.93 35.51 8.50
CA GLN A 669 15.71 34.37 9.03
C GLN A 669 15.12 33.76 10.33
N ASP A 670 14.42 34.57 11.13
CA ASP A 670 13.81 34.21 12.40
C ASP A 670 12.38 33.66 12.26
N SER A 671 11.81 33.67 11.06
CA SER A 671 10.48 33.12 10.80
C SER A 671 10.48 31.59 10.97
N THR A 672 9.50 31.07 11.69
CA THR A 672 9.26 29.63 11.90
C THR A 672 7.91 29.15 11.37
N TRP A 673 6.94 30.04 11.13
CA TRP A 673 5.67 29.69 10.46
C TRP A 673 5.08 30.89 9.69
N ALA A 674 4.11 30.63 8.81
CA ALA A 674 3.26 31.66 8.18
C ALA A 674 1.78 31.32 8.24
N ASP A 675 0.96 32.35 8.41
CA ASP A 675 -0.50 32.30 8.25
C ASP A 675 -0.88 32.84 6.86
N ILE A 676 -1.69 32.10 6.12
CA ILE A 676 -2.15 32.44 4.77
C ILE A 676 -3.67 32.53 4.77
N ILE A 677 -4.19 33.69 4.38
CA ILE A 677 -5.60 34.04 4.43
C ILE A 677 -6.07 34.33 3.01
N PHE A 678 -7.18 33.71 2.61
CA PHE A 678 -7.80 33.86 1.31
C PHE A 678 -9.20 34.44 1.48
N SER A 679 -9.53 35.49 0.73
CA SER A 679 -10.88 36.05 0.66
C SER A 679 -11.32 36.31 -0.77
N ARG A 680 -12.57 35.99 -1.11
CA ARG A 680 -13.11 36.18 -2.47
C ARG A 680 -13.97 37.43 -2.53
N ALA A 681 -13.78 38.25 -3.57
CA ALA A 681 -14.56 39.47 -3.80
C ALA A 681 -16.09 39.18 -3.86
N ASN A 682 -16.89 40.16 -3.45
CA ASN A 682 -18.36 40.07 -3.39
C ASN A 682 -19.04 40.52 -4.69
N GLU A 683 -20.31 40.14 -4.88
CA GLU A 683 -21.14 40.53 -6.05
C GLU A 683 -21.30 42.05 -6.26
N ASN A 684 -21.03 42.87 -5.23
CA ASN A 684 -21.14 44.33 -5.32
C ASN A 684 -19.91 45.01 -5.98
N ASP A 685 -18.81 44.28 -6.18
CA ASP A 685 -17.65 44.76 -6.93
C ASP A 685 -17.94 44.61 -8.43
N ARG A 686 -18.30 45.72 -9.09
CA ARG A 686 -18.84 45.80 -10.46
C ARG A 686 -17.94 45.27 -11.59
N GLU A 687 -16.81 44.64 -11.28
CA GLU A 687 -15.79 44.25 -12.26
C GLU A 687 -15.84 42.77 -12.67
N VAL A 688 -16.59 41.89 -12.00
CA VAL A 688 -16.64 40.44 -12.35
C VAL A 688 -18.02 39.83 -12.11
N GLU A 689 -18.50 38.99 -13.06
CA GLU A 689 -19.61 38.06 -12.85
C GLU A 689 -19.20 36.98 -11.82
N SER A 690 -19.19 37.33 -10.54
CA SER A 690 -19.01 36.34 -9.48
C SER A 690 -20.35 35.63 -9.26
N ASN A 691 -20.41 34.35 -9.58
CA ASN A 691 -21.57 33.53 -9.25
C ASN A 691 -21.63 33.30 -7.72
N ALA A 692 -22.84 33.27 -7.16
CA ALA A 692 -23.07 32.98 -5.73
C ALA A 692 -22.53 31.60 -5.26
N SER A 693 -22.20 30.69 -6.19
CA SER A 693 -21.63 29.38 -5.89
C SER A 693 -20.17 29.46 -5.46
N GLY A 694 -19.77 28.69 -4.45
CA GLY A 694 -18.36 28.54 -4.07
C GLY A 694 -17.53 27.86 -5.17
N LYS A 695 -16.25 28.23 -5.25
CA LYS A 695 -15.30 27.65 -6.22
C LYS A 695 -14.23 26.85 -5.50
N LEU A 696 -13.79 25.75 -6.12
CA LEU A 696 -12.69 24.93 -5.63
C LEU A 696 -11.36 25.57 -6.05
N TYR A 697 -10.47 25.76 -5.09
CA TYR A 697 -9.09 26.18 -5.29
C TYR A 697 -8.13 25.12 -4.79
N MET A 698 -6.96 25.07 -5.41
CA MET A 698 -5.82 24.28 -4.96
C MET A 698 -4.71 25.23 -4.57
N PHE A 699 -4.31 25.18 -3.31
CA PHE A 699 -3.20 25.95 -2.78
C PHE A 699 -2.05 25.02 -2.44
N ASP A 700 -0.86 25.44 -2.83
CA ASP A 700 0.37 24.76 -2.52
C ASP A 700 1.43 25.79 -2.16
N ALA A 701 2.09 25.59 -1.02
CA ALA A 701 3.21 26.39 -0.59
C ALA A 701 4.44 25.50 -0.41
N LEU A 702 5.52 25.80 -1.13
CA LEU A 702 6.67 24.90 -1.24
C LEU A 702 7.98 25.64 -0.96
N GLN A 703 8.76 25.08 -0.05
CA GLN A 703 10.17 25.46 0.18
C GLN A 703 11.10 24.40 -0.38
N PHE A 704 12.09 24.83 -1.15
CA PHE A 704 13.19 23.95 -1.52
C PHE A 704 14.16 23.86 -0.34
N GLN A 705 14.27 22.67 0.25
CA GLN A 705 15.23 22.37 1.31
C GLN A 705 16.20 21.27 0.81
N PRO A 706 17.52 21.50 0.84
CA PRO A 706 18.50 20.50 0.41
C PRO A 706 18.35 19.18 1.19
N PHE A 707 18.34 18.05 0.47
CA PHE A 707 18.22 16.69 1.01
C PHE A 707 16.92 16.38 1.79
N VAL A 708 15.92 17.27 1.72
CA VAL A 708 14.60 17.04 2.30
C VAL A 708 13.62 16.70 1.17
N ARG A 709 12.80 15.66 1.39
CA ARG A 709 11.73 15.31 0.46
C ARG A 709 10.70 16.43 0.38
N GLN A 710 10.17 16.70 -0.80
CA GLN A 710 9.24 17.81 -1.04
C GLN A 710 7.99 17.73 -0.17
N SER A 711 7.44 16.53 0.04
CA SER A 711 6.28 16.31 0.92
C SER A 711 6.49 16.73 2.38
N SER A 712 7.74 16.89 2.81
CA SER A 712 8.09 17.37 4.16
C SER A 712 8.33 18.88 4.21
N SER A 713 8.45 19.55 3.06
CA SER A 713 8.69 21.00 2.94
C SER A 713 7.62 21.70 2.09
N SER A 714 6.49 21.03 1.86
CA SER A 714 5.33 21.54 1.12
C SER A 714 4.07 21.52 1.98
N PHE A 715 3.20 22.51 1.81
CA PHE A 715 1.87 22.58 2.40
C PHE A 715 0.81 22.66 1.31
N HIS A 716 0.03 21.58 1.16
CA HIS A 716 -0.97 21.46 0.12
C HIS A 716 -2.39 21.41 0.69
N LYS A 717 -3.32 22.21 0.14
CA LYS A 717 -4.74 22.23 0.50
C LYS A 717 -5.64 22.48 -0.71
N ALA A 718 -6.67 21.66 -0.85
CA ALA A 718 -7.82 21.95 -1.70
C ALA A 718 -8.99 22.45 -0.84
N PHE A 719 -9.61 23.56 -1.20
CA PHE A 719 -10.70 24.16 -0.44
C PHE A 719 -11.71 24.91 -1.31
N PHE A 720 -12.96 24.97 -0.85
CA PHE A 720 -14.01 25.76 -1.48
C PHE A 720 -14.04 27.16 -0.86
N LEU A 721 -14.23 28.18 -1.69
CA LEU A 721 -14.34 29.58 -1.25
C LEU A 721 -15.55 30.27 -1.91
N LYS A 722 -16.51 30.71 -1.10
CA LYS A 722 -17.71 31.49 -1.52
C LYS A 722 -17.41 32.99 -1.60
N PRO A 723 -18.24 33.81 -2.28
CA PRO A 723 -18.01 35.25 -2.30
C PRO A 723 -18.16 35.80 -0.88
N GLY A 724 -17.24 36.64 -0.43
CA GLY A 724 -17.25 37.23 0.91
C GLY A 724 -16.85 36.29 2.04
N GLU A 725 -16.51 35.04 1.74
CA GLU A 725 -15.95 34.08 2.69
C GLU A 725 -14.44 34.29 2.83
N GLU A 726 -13.92 34.03 4.02
CA GLU A 726 -12.50 34.05 4.34
C GLU A 726 -12.08 32.69 4.90
N VAL A 727 -10.95 32.17 4.43
CA VAL A 727 -10.35 30.92 4.92
C VAL A 727 -8.88 31.17 5.24
N ALA A 728 -8.42 30.69 6.40
CA ALA A 728 -7.05 30.84 6.85
C ALA A 728 -6.39 29.46 7.09
N PHE A 729 -5.11 29.37 6.74
CA PHE A 729 -4.26 28.21 7.01
C PHE A 729 -2.95 28.66 7.63
N SER A 730 -2.33 27.81 8.44
CA SER A 730 -0.99 28.04 8.98
C SER A 730 -0.07 26.91 8.54
N MET A 731 1.18 27.25 8.20
CA MET A 731 2.22 26.29 7.83
C MET A 731 3.54 26.63 8.50
N ASP A 732 4.29 25.61 8.89
CA ASP A 732 5.68 25.76 9.31
C ASP A 732 6.56 26.12 8.11
N LEU A 733 7.58 26.95 8.33
CA LEU A 733 8.57 27.29 7.31
C LEU A 733 9.93 27.61 7.93
N LEU A 734 10.95 27.57 7.09
CA LEU A 734 12.30 28.02 7.45
C LEU A 734 12.54 29.44 6.92
N GLY A 735 12.85 30.35 7.84
CA GLY A 735 13.32 31.69 7.51
C GLY A 735 14.58 31.68 6.64
N GLY A 736 14.64 32.57 5.65
CA GLY A 736 15.77 32.75 4.73
C GLY A 736 15.75 31.89 3.47
N LEU A 737 14.81 30.96 3.32
CA LEU A 737 14.64 30.15 2.10
C LEU A 737 13.46 30.63 1.26
N THR A 738 13.60 30.61 -0.07
CA THR A 738 12.54 31.06 -0.99
C THR A 738 11.34 30.12 -0.94
N THR A 739 10.22 30.63 -0.45
CA THR A 739 8.92 29.95 -0.41
C THR A 739 8.08 30.36 -1.61
N GLU A 740 7.63 29.37 -2.38
CA GLU A 740 6.58 29.55 -3.37
C GLU A 740 5.22 29.50 -2.69
N PHE A 741 4.34 30.43 -3.02
CA PHE A 741 2.92 30.41 -2.67
C PHE A 741 2.12 30.36 -3.97
N CYS A 742 1.55 29.19 -4.26
CA CYS A 742 0.88 28.90 -5.51
C CYS A 742 -0.61 28.62 -5.26
N LEU A 743 -1.49 29.43 -5.83
CA LEU A 743 -2.93 29.23 -5.80
C LEU A 743 -3.43 29.00 -7.22
N GLY A 744 -4.20 27.93 -7.45
CA GLY A 744 -4.88 27.67 -8.71
C GLY A 744 -6.38 27.55 -8.55
N GLN A 745 -7.16 28.18 -9.43
CA GLN A 745 -8.59 27.88 -9.53
C GLN A 745 -8.73 26.54 -10.26
N PHE A 746 -9.41 25.57 -9.64
CA PHE A 746 -9.54 24.23 -10.19
C PHE A 746 -10.05 24.27 -11.63
N TRP A 747 -9.46 23.46 -12.52
CA TRP A 747 -9.73 23.53 -13.96
C TRP A 747 -11.23 23.41 -14.32
N SER A 748 -12.01 22.68 -13.51
CA SER A 748 -13.46 22.53 -13.70
C SER A 748 -14.33 23.49 -12.90
N ALA A 749 -13.74 24.38 -12.09
CA ALA A 749 -14.47 25.42 -11.39
C ALA A 749 -14.74 26.58 -12.36
N LEU A 750 -15.93 26.58 -12.97
CA LEU A 750 -16.30 27.53 -14.02
C LEU A 750 -16.47 28.99 -13.54
N GLY A 751 -16.23 29.92 -14.47
CA GLY A 751 -16.40 31.37 -14.31
C GLY A 751 -15.17 32.08 -13.76
N ASP A 752 -15.15 33.41 -13.90
CA ASP A 752 -14.08 34.27 -13.41
C ASP A 752 -14.18 34.48 -11.88
N SER A 753 -13.06 34.67 -11.20
CA SER A 753 -13.03 35.04 -9.78
C SER A 753 -11.91 36.01 -9.48
N ILE A 754 -12.06 36.71 -8.34
CA ILE A 754 -11.02 37.57 -7.78
C ILE A 754 -10.80 37.10 -6.35
N VAL A 755 -9.56 36.74 -6.03
CA VAL A 755 -9.16 36.31 -4.69
C VAL A 755 -8.10 37.27 -4.16
N GLN A 756 -8.36 37.82 -2.98
CA GLN A 756 -7.39 38.53 -2.17
C GLN A 756 -6.67 37.54 -1.27
N ILE A 757 -5.35 37.65 -1.21
CA ILE A 757 -4.43 36.76 -0.52
C ILE A 757 -3.61 37.60 0.45
N GLU A 758 -3.59 37.22 1.71
CA GLU A 758 -2.76 37.81 2.75
C GLU A 758 -1.87 36.74 3.39
N ILE A 759 -0.57 37.03 3.53
CA ILE A 759 0.43 36.14 4.12
C ILE A 759 1.09 36.88 5.29
N ARG A 760 1.08 36.27 6.48
CA ARG A 760 1.70 36.79 7.70
C ARG A 760 2.82 35.87 8.16
N PHE A 761 4.02 36.39 8.39
CA PHE A 761 5.19 35.61 8.82
C PHE A 761 5.47 35.81 10.31
N HIS A 762 5.80 34.73 11.03
CA HIS A 762 5.96 34.70 12.49
C HIS A 762 7.12 33.77 12.94
N GLY A 763 7.62 33.87 14.19
CA GLY A 763 8.77 33.08 14.68
C GLY A 763 8.90 32.89 16.22
N VAL A 764 9.21 31.67 16.71
CA VAL A 764 9.55 31.37 18.14
C VAL A 764 10.42 30.09 18.31
N LYS A 765 11.39 30.04 19.25
CA LYS A 765 12.24 28.83 19.55
C LYS A 765 12.52 28.64 21.07
N PRO A 766 12.17 27.48 21.70
CA PRO A 766 12.43 27.19 23.13
C PRO A 766 13.70 26.34 23.43
N ASP A 767 14.15 26.30 24.70
CA ASP A 767 15.34 25.57 25.24
C ASP A 767 14.95 24.70 26.48
N GLN A 768 15.30 23.40 26.57
CA GLN A 768 14.81 22.46 27.63
C GLN A 768 15.74 21.25 27.97
N GLU A 769 16.08 21.05 29.26
CA GLU A 769 16.49 19.73 29.85
C GLU A 769 16.05 19.49 31.33
N LYS A 770 15.35 18.34 31.54
CA LYS A 770 15.28 17.31 32.65
C LYS A 770 15.01 17.63 34.14
N ILE A 771 14.21 16.77 34.85
CA ILE A 771 14.49 16.00 36.12
C ILE A 771 13.43 14.87 36.38
N VAL A 772 13.82 13.67 36.90
CA VAL A 772 12.98 12.75 37.74
C VAL A 772 13.85 12.10 38.87
N PRO A 773 13.37 11.89 40.13
CA PRO A 773 14.15 11.28 41.23
C PRO A 773 13.75 9.83 41.61
N LYS A 774 14.58 9.17 42.44
CA LYS A 774 14.53 7.73 42.81
C LYS A 774 14.51 7.51 44.35
N ASP A 775 13.94 6.37 44.76
CA ASP A 775 13.56 5.93 46.12
C ASP A 775 14.72 5.34 46.97
N GLU A 776 14.68 5.54 48.30
CA GLU A 776 15.70 5.21 49.31
C GLU A 776 15.13 4.24 50.37
N ARG A 777 15.57 2.97 50.37
CA ARG A 777 15.25 1.97 51.42
C ARG A 777 16.50 1.12 51.77
N ASP A 778 16.54 0.61 53.00
CA ASP A 778 17.71 0.04 53.71
C ASP A 778 18.08 -1.41 53.29
N GLU A 779 19.39 -1.69 53.10
CA GLU A 779 19.93 -2.84 52.34
C GLU A 779 19.96 -4.17 53.10
N GLU A 780 19.95 -4.17 54.43
CA GLU A 780 20.19 -5.39 55.24
C GLU A 780 18.91 -6.20 55.52
N GLU A 781 17.76 -5.52 55.58
CA GLU A 781 16.43 -6.14 55.63
C GLU A 781 16.05 -6.71 54.25
N ILE A 782 16.46 -6.02 53.17
CA ILE A 782 16.36 -6.47 51.77
C ILE A 782 17.17 -7.75 51.54
N ALA A 783 18.38 -7.87 52.12
CA ALA A 783 19.27 -9.00 51.90
C ALA A 783 18.74 -10.32 52.51
N ASN A 784 18.14 -10.29 53.70
CA ASN A 784 17.63 -11.49 54.37
C ASN A 784 16.31 -12.00 53.77
N GLU A 785 15.42 -11.10 53.34
CA GLU A 785 14.26 -11.49 52.53
C GLU A 785 14.69 -12.02 51.16
N ALA A 786 15.72 -11.43 50.55
CA ALA A 786 16.27 -11.89 49.28
C ALA A 786 16.83 -13.31 49.34
N VAL A 787 17.50 -13.75 50.42
CA VAL A 787 18.03 -15.12 50.51
C VAL A 787 16.92 -16.17 50.63
N ARG A 788 15.89 -15.91 51.46
CA ARG A 788 14.73 -16.81 51.58
C ARG A 788 13.98 -16.92 50.25
N ASP A 789 13.73 -15.78 49.62
CA ASP A 789 12.98 -15.72 48.37
C ASP A 789 13.82 -16.29 47.20
N LEU A 790 15.15 -16.16 47.22
CA LEU A 790 16.07 -16.81 46.27
C LEU A 790 16.05 -18.34 46.36
N LEU A 791 16.04 -18.89 47.58
CA LEU A 791 15.96 -20.34 47.79
C LEU A 791 14.60 -20.88 47.33
N LEU A 792 13.51 -20.16 47.61
CA LEU A 792 12.18 -20.48 47.08
C LEU A 792 12.17 -20.43 45.55
N GLU A 793 12.68 -19.36 44.95
CA GLU A 793 12.77 -19.20 43.49
C GLU A 793 13.54 -20.35 42.84
N ARG A 794 14.65 -20.78 43.46
CA ARG A 794 15.44 -21.92 42.99
C ARG A 794 14.66 -23.24 43.03
N VAL A 795 13.87 -23.47 44.09
CA VAL A 795 13.02 -24.67 44.22
C VAL A 795 11.87 -24.64 43.22
N THR A 796 11.21 -23.49 43.02
CA THR A 796 10.13 -23.34 42.05
C THR A 796 10.59 -23.62 40.61
N LYS A 797 11.84 -23.27 40.25
CA LYS A 797 12.46 -23.62 38.94
C LYS A 797 12.69 -25.13 38.74
N LEU A 798 12.56 -25.95 39.78
CA LEU A 798 12.71 -27.41 39.73
C LEU A 798 11.37 -28.15 39.64
N VAL A 799 10.23 -27.45 39.66
CA VAL A 799 8.88 -28.03 39.48
C VAL A 799 8.84 -28.96 38.26
N GLY A 800 8.19 -30.12 38.39
CA GLY A 800 8.15 -31.18 37.37
C GLY A 800 9.42 -32.04 37.21
N LYS A 801 10.55 -31.71 37.85
CA LYS A 801 11.82 -32.46 37.74
C LYS A 801 12.03 -33.41 38.92
N SER A 802 12.72 -34.53 38.70
CA SER A 802 13.03 -35.53 39.75
C SER A 802 13.87 -34.98 40.91
N THR A 803 14.62 -33.92 40.69
CA THR A 803 15.44 -33.24 41.72
C THR A 803 14.66 -32.25 42.59
N PHE A 804 13.36 -32.05 42.34
CA PHE A 804 12.52 -31.13 43.10
C PHE A 804 12.40 -31.53 44.57
N LEU A 805 11.94 -32.75 44.85
CA LEU A 805 11.63 -33.22 46.21
C LEU A 805 12.85 -33.11 47.16
N PRO A 806 14.09 -33.48 46.75
CA PRO A 806 15.28 -33.26 47.59
C PRO A 806 15.60 -31.79 47.87
N ALA A 807 15.40 -30.88 46.90
CA ALA A 807 15.65 -29.45 47.08
C ALA A 807 14.57 -28.78 47.93
N TRP A 808 13.32 -29.17 47.71
CA TRP A 808 12.16 -28.74 48.49
C TRP A 808 12.29 -29.15 49.96
N GLN A 809 12.73 -30.39 50.23
CA GLN A 809 12.94 -30.86 51.60
C GLN A 809 13.93 -29.96 52.35
N ARG A 810 15.06 -29.58 51.72
CA ARG A 810 16.05 -28.67 52.34
C ARG A 810 15.48 -27.27 52.63
N LEU A 811 14.61 -26.76 51.77
CA LEU A 811 13.96 -25.46 51.97
C LEU A 811 13.00 -25.52 53.17
N VAL A 812 12.20 -26.58 53.28
CA VAL A 812 11.25 -26.77 54.38
C VAL A 812 11.95 -27.08 55.69
N ASP A 813 13.09 -27.78 55.66
CA ASP A 813 13.91 -28.04 56.85
C ASP A 813 14.47 -26.73 57.46
N GLN A 814 14.79 -25.74 56.61
CA GLN A 814 15.29 -24.42 57.03
C GLN A 814 14.16 -23.43 57.36
N PHE A 815 13.02 -23.54 56.69
CA PHE A 815 11.85 -22.70 56.90
C PHE A 815 10.58 -23.55 57.08
N PRO A 816 10.40 -24.18 58.26
CA PRO A 816 9.24 -25.03 58.54
C PRO A 816 7.95 -24.22 58.50
N ASN A 817 6.86 -24.81 57.99
CA ASN A 817 5.55 -24.16 57.84
C ASN A 817 5.55 -22.92 56.93
N TYR A 818 6.59 -22.72 56.11
CA TYR A 818 6.62 -21.66 55.11
C TYR A 818 5.62 -21.98 53.98
N LEU A 819 4.47 -21.31 54.02
CA LEU A 819 3.35 -21.50 53.10
C LEU A 819 3.76 -21.52 51.61
N PRO A 820 4.60 -20.59 51.11
CA PRO A 820 5.06 -20.63 49.72
C PRO A 820 5.87 -21.88 49.34
N ALA A 821 6.62 -22.48 50.28
CA ALA A 821 7.29 -23.75 50.01
C ALA A 821 6.27 -24.88 49.85
N MET A 822 5.27 -24.98 50.73
CA MET A 822 4.21 -25.99 50.62
C MET A 822 3.42 -25.84 49.32
N GLN A 823 3.15 -24.60 48.91
CA GLN A 823 2.56 -24.27 47.61
C GLN A 823 3.42 -24.76 46.43
N ALA A 824 4.74 -24.57 46.47
CA ALA A 824 5.63 -25.07 45.42
C ALA A 824 5.56 -26.60 45.27
N LYS A 825 5.35 -27.36 46.35
CA LYS A 825 5.16 -28.82 46.30
C LYS A 825 3.82 -29.20 45.68
N LEU A 826 2.75 -28.46 45.98
CA LEU A 826 1.48 -28.62 45.28
C LEU A 826 1.64 -28.38 43.77
N HIS A 827 2.35 -27.32 43.36
CA HIS A 827 2.63 -27.04 41.94
C HIS A 827 3.47 -28.12 41.26
N HIS A 828 4.35 -28.80 42.00
CA HIS A 828 5.12 -29.94 41.49
C HIS A 828 4.24 -31.13 41.11
N PHE A 829 3.30 -31.52 41.96
CA PHE A 829 2.40 -32.64 41.68
C PHE A 829 1.32 -32.27 40.66
N ASP A 830 0.89 -31.01 40.63
CA ASP A 830 -0.11 -30.51 39.67
C ASP A 830 0.54 -30.05 38.34
N PHE A 831 1.77 -30.51 38.05
CA PHE A 831 2.49 -30.18 36.82
C PHE A 831 1.89 -30.92 35.62
N GLU A 832 1.51 -30.18 34.59
CA GLU A 832 0.60 -30.63 33.54
C GLU A 832 1.01 -31.94 32.83
N ALA A 833 2.32 -32.16 32.61
CA ALA A 833 2.82 -33.35 31.92
C ALA A 833 2.57 -34.67 32.69
N ASN A 834 2.55 -34.63 34.03
CA ASN A 834 2.46 -35.84 34.88
C ASN A 834 1.16 -35.90 35.70
N ARG A 835 0.37 -34.82 35.66
CA ARG A 835 -0.81 -34.58 36.48
C ARG A 835 -1.85 -35.70 36.42
N SER A 836 -2.16 -36.23 35.23
CA SER A 836 -3.17 -37.27 35.04
C SER A 836 -2.88 -38.56 35.84
N THR A 837 -1.61 -38.81 36.17
CA THR A 837 -1.18 -39.97 36.96
C THR A 837 -0.99 -39.66 38.45
N GLN A 838 -1.11 -38.40 38.86
CA GLN A 838 -0.77 -37.91 40.20
C GLN A 838 -1.94 -37.23 40.93
N LEU A 839 -3.18 -37.35 40.44
CA LEU A 839 -4.35 -36.66 40.98
C LEU A 839 -4.54 -36.86 42.50
N ALA A 840 -4.29 -38.07 43.03
CA ALA A 840 -4.35 -38.34 44.46
C ALA A 840 -3.28 -37.58 45.27
N ALA A 841 -2.06 -37.47 44.74
CA ALA A 841 -0.96 -36.73 45.37
C ALA A 841 -1.18 -35.20 45.33
N VAL A 842 -1.88 -34.70 44.30
CA VAL A 842 -2.32 -33.29 44.23
C VAL A 842 -3.31 -32.98 45.35
N ILE A 843 -4.29 -33.86 45.58
CA ILE A 843 -5.29 -33.71 46.64
C ILE A 843 -4.59 -33.71 48.02
N GLU A 844 -3.69 -34.66 48.27
CA GLU A 844 -2.93 -34.75 49.53
C GLU A 844 -2.05 -33.51 49.77
N ALA A 845 -1.35 -33.04 48.74
CA ALA A 845 -0.51 -31.84 48.83
C ALA A 845 -1.34 -30.56 49.05
N ALA A 846 -2.53 -30.48 48.44
CA ALA A 846 -3.45 -29.36 48.66
C ALA A 846 -3.98 -29.38 50.10
N ASP A 847 -4.40 -30.54 50.62
CA ASP A 847 -4.85 -30.69 52.00
C ASP A 847 -3.77 -30.31 53.02
N ALA A 848 -2.51 -30.63 52.74
CA ALA A 848 -1.38 -30.19 53.57
C ALA A 848 -1.20 -28.66 53.61
N VAL A 849 -1.46 -27.96 52.49
CA VAL A 849 -1.46 -26.48 52.45
C VAL A 849 -2.65 -25.92 53.21
N LEU A 850 -3.85 -26.49 53.01
CA LEU A 850 -5.08 -26.03 53.66
C LEU A 850 -5.02 -26.19 55.19
N ALA A 851 -4.40 -27.26 55.69
CA ALA A 851 -4.24 -27.52 57.12
C ALA A 851 -3.38 -26.48 57.84
N LEU A 852 -2.49 -25.78 57.13
CA LEU A 852 -1.61 -24.75 57.69
C LEU A 852 -2.28 -23.36 57.74
N ILE A 853 -3.42 -23.18 57.05
CA ILE A 853 -4.12 -21.90 56.96
C ILE A 853 -5.35 -21.92 57.88
N LYS A 854 -5.37 -21.02 58.86
CA LYS A 854 -6.54 -20.83 59.74
C LYS A 854 -7.64 -20.05 59.02
N GLN A 855 -8.52 -20.78 58.36
CA GLN A 855 -9.62 -20.23 57.56
C GLN A 855 -10.55 -19.30 58.36
N ASP A 856 -10.92 -19.65 59.60
CA ASP A 856 -11.83 -18.83 60.41
C ASP A 856 -11.25 -17.44 60.77
N GLU A 857 -9.95 -17.38 61.10
CA GLU A 857 -9.26 -16.12 61.41
C GLU A 857 -9.12 -15.22 60.18
N LEU A 858 -8.87 -15.83 59.01
CA LEU A 858 -8.74 -15.12 57.74
C LEU A 858 -10.09 -14.57 57.26
N ALA A 859 -11.17 -15.33 57.42
CA ALA A 859 -12.54 -14.91 57.08
C ALA A 859 -12.98 -13.73 57.97
N LEU A 860 -12.65 -13.77 59.27
CA LEU A 860 -12.94 -12.69 60.21
C LEU A 860 -12.18 -11.40 59.88
N PHE A 861 -10.94 -11.52 59.42
CA PHE A 861 -10.10 -10.39 58.99
C PHE A 861 -10.66 -9.68 57.75
N PHE A 862 -11.10 -10.43 56.72
CA PHE A 862 -11.68 -9.83 55.50
C PHE A 862 -13.16 -9.46 55.65
N GLY A 863 -13.88 -9.99 56.64
CA GLY A 863 -15.29 -9.69 56.93
C GLY A 863 -15.54 -8.43 57.76
N THR A 864 -14.50 -7.78 58.30
CA THR A 864 -14.63 -6.56 59.12
C THR A 864 -14.37 -5.28 58.31
N ARG A 865 -15.29 -4.31 58.34
CA ARG A 865 -15.13 -3.00 57.67
C ARG A 865 -14.07 -2.16 58.39
N SER A 866 -13.02 -1.73 57.70
CA SER A 866 -11.96 -0.88 58.27
C SER A 866 -12.48 0.52 58.63
N VAL A 867 -12.10 1.03 59.79
CA VAL A 867 -12.40 2.40 60.24
C VAL A 867 -11.43 3.38 59.54
N PRO A 868 -11.89 4.54 59.01
CA PRO A 868 -10.98 5.55 58.44
C PRO A 868 -9.97 6.02 59.51
N GLY A 869 -8.68 5.78 59.27
CA GLY A 869 -7.59 6.13 60.20
C GLY A 869 -6.98 4.95 60.96
N ASP A 870 -7.61 3.76 60.91
CA ASP A 870 -7.11 2.52 61.51
C ASP A 870 -6.78 1.49 60.41
N GLN A 871 -6.07 1.95 59.37
CA GLN A 871 -5.56 1.02 58.36
C GLN A 871 -4.55 0.10 59.05
N PRO A 872 -4.71 -1.24 59.00
CA PRO A 872 -3.66 -2.13 59.48
C PRO A 872 -2.36 -1.75 58.78
N ALA A 873 -1.24 -1.70 59.53
CA ALA A 873 0.09 -1.46 58.98
C ALA A 873 0.21 -2.21 57.64
N THR A 874 0.58 -1.50 56.56
CA THR A 874 0.53 -1.96 55.17
C THR A 874 1.02 -3.41 54.99
N GLU A 875 2.02 -3.78 55.78
CA GLU A 875 2.63 -5.09 55.87
C GLU A 875 1.70 -6.21 56.40
N LYS A 876 0.88 -5.95 57.42
CA LYS A 876 -0.07 -6.93 57.99
C LYS A 876 -1.20 -7.27 57.01
N LYS A 877 -1.68 -6.26 56.27
CA LYS A 877 -2.66 -6.46 55.19
C LYS A 877 -2.05 -7.30 54.06
N LEU A 878 -0.83 -6.97 53.62
CA LEU A 878 -0.11 -7.69 52.58
C LEU A 878 0.13 -9.17 52.95
N ARG A 879 0.48 -9.46 54.21
CA ARG A 879 0.67 -10.84 54.69
C ARG A 879 -0.64 -11.64 54.64
N LYS A 880 -1.76 -11.06 55.08
CA LYS A 880 -3.08 -11.71 55.06
C LYS A 880 -3.62 -11.89 53.64
N GLU A 881 -3.31 -10.98 52.72
CA GLU A 881 -3.62 -11.15 51.29
C GLU A 881 -2.81 -12.28 50.65
N LYS A 882 -1.51 -12.43 50.99
CA LYS A 882 -0.68 -13.57 50.56
C LYS A 882 -1.21 -14.90 51.09
N GLU A 883 -1.60 -14.97 52.36
CA GLU A 883 -2.23 -16.16 52.95
C GLU A 883 -3.53 -16.55 52.24
N LYS A 884 -4.39 -15.57 51.92
CA LYS A 884 -5.61 -15.78 51.13
C LYS A 884 -5.29 -16.32 49.73
N ALA A 885 -4.31 -15.75 49.04
CA ALA A 885 -3.94 -16.20 47.69
C ALA A 885 -3.49 -17.68 47.66
N ILE A 886 -2.71 -18.11 48.66
CA ILE A 886 -2.22 -19.50 48.77
C ILE A 886 -3.37 -20.45 49.13
N LEU A 887 -4.29 -20.04 50.02
CA LEU A 887 -5.50 -20.80 50.35
C LEU A 887 -6.32 -21.12 49.11
N VAL A 888 -6.57 -20.09 48.31
CA VAL A 888 -7.41 -20.18 47.12
C VAL A 888 -6.75 -21.03 46.03
N ASP A 889 -5.44 -20.89 45.80
CA ASP A 889 -4.69 -21.74 44.86
C ASP A 889 -4.77 -23.23 45.26
N ALA A 890 -4.67 -23.54 46.55
CA ALA A 890 -4.81 -24.91 47.05
C ALA A 890 -6.23 -25.47 46.85
N LEU A 891 -7.27 -24.71 47.20
CA LEU A 891 -8.67 -25.09 46.98
C LEU A 891 -8.98 -25.31 45.49
N ALA A 892 -8.49 -24.43 44.61
CA ALA A 892 -8.71 -24.53 43.17
C ALA A 892 -8.07 -25.78 42.55
N ARG A 893 -6.81 -26.07 42.90
CA ARG A 893 -6.11 -27.27 42.40
C ARG A 893 -6.70 -28.57 42.93
N LYS A 894 -7.14 -28.58 44.21
CA LYS A 894 -7.89 -29.70 44.80
C LYS A 894 -9.20 -29.95 44.06
N ALA A 895 -10.01 -28.91 43.85
CA ALA A 895 -11.27 -29.02 43.10
C ALA A 895 -11.01 -29.53 41.67
N ARG A 896 -10.01 -28.98 40.97
CA ARG A 896 -9.65 -29.44 39.62
C ARG A 896 -9.29 -30.93 39.59
N ALA A 897 -8.47 -31.40 40.54
CA ALA A 897 -8.06 -32.80 40.62
C ALA A 897 -9.24 -33.75 40.94
N LEU A 898 -10.16 -33.35 41.82
CA LEU A 898 -11.36 -34.13 42.14
C LEU A 898 -12.32 -34.24 40.94
N GLY A 899 -12.53 -33.14 40.21
CA GLY A 899 -13.36 -33.13 39.01
C GLY A 899 -12.78 -33.99 37.88
N ASP A 900 -11.48 -33.91 37.62
CA ASP A 900 -10.83 -34.78 36.62
C ASP A 900 -10.81 -36.26 37.03
N SER A 901 -10.85 -36.55 38.33
CA SER A 901 -11.01 -37.91 38.88
C SER A 901 -12.46 -38.40 38.86
N SER A 902 -13.41 -37.60 38.35
CA SER A 902 -14.85 -37.87 38.35
C SER A 902 -15.45 -38.10 39.76
N GLN A 903 -14.84 -37.55 40.81
CA GLN A 903 -15.35 -37.59 42.19
C GLN A 903 -16.29 -36.40 42.42
N TRP A 904 -17.49 -36.47 41.84
CA TRP A 904 -18.39 -35.31 41.71
C TRP A 904 -18.92 -34.75 43.04
N ASP A 905 -19.24 -35.59 44.01
CA ASP A 905 -19.73 -35.13 45.31
C ASP A 905 -18.66 -34.31 46.06
N ASP A 906 -17.43 -34.83 46.12
CA ASP A 906 -16.29 -34.15 46.73
C ASP A 906 -15.86 -32.91 45.94
N PHE A 907 -15.97 -32.96 44.61
CA PHE A 907 -15.74 -31.82 43.74
C PHE A 907 -16.72 -30.67 44.05
N LEU A 908 -18.01 -30.94 44.18
CA LEU A 908 -19.02 -29.92 44.46
C LEU A 908 -18.81 -29.27 45.84
N LEU A 909 -18.38 -30.05 46.83
CA LEU A 909 -17.98 -29.52 48.14
C LEU A 909 -16.75 -28.60 48.02
N ALA A 910 -15.69 -29.06 47.36
CA ALA A 910 -14.47 -28.27 47.15
C ALA A 910 -14.74 -26.99 46.32
N TYR A 911 -15.64 -27.07 45.34
CA TYR A 911 -16.10 -25.93 44.54
C TYR A 911 -16.84 -24.90 45.39
N ALA A 912 -17.77 -25.35 46.23
CA ALA A 912 -18.51 -24.48 47.15
C ALA A 912 -17.59 -23.84 48.19
N ASP A 913 -16.57 -24.56 48.66
CA ASP A 913 -15.56 -24.01 49.57
C ASP A 913 -14.70 -22.94 48.90
N LEU A 914 -14.26 -23.15 47.66
CA LEU A 914 -13.53 -22.13 46.87
C LEU A 914 -14.38 -20.87 46.66
N GLN A 915 -15.68 -21.04 46.37
CA GLN A 915 -16.62 -19.93 46.13
C GLN A 915 -16.84 -19.02 47.34
N LYS A 916 -16.52 -19.48 48.57
CA LYS A 916 -16.57 -18.63 49.77
C LYS A 916 -15.47 -17.57 49.79
N TRP A 917 -14.35 -17.82 49.09
CA TRP A 917 -13.13 -17.03 49.20
C TRP A 917 -12.86 -16.14 47.98
N GLU A 918 -13.18 -16.64 46.79
CA GLU A 918 -12.98 -15.93 45.53
C GLU A 918 -14.16 -16.10 44.57
N ASP A 919 -14.21 -15.21 43.58
CA ASP A 919 -15.09 -15.37 42.44
C ASP A 919 -14.59 -16.51 41.53
N VAL A 920 -15.18 -17.70 41.69
CA VAL A 920 -14.92 -18.88 40.84
C VAL A 920 -15.29 -18.66 39.38
N GLU A 921 -16.02 -17.59 39.04
CA GLU A 921 -16.29 -17.17 37.65
C GLU A 921 -15.15 -16.32 37.05
N ALA A 922 -14.07 -16.06 37.81
CA ALA A 922 -12.86 -15.40 37.32
C ALA A 922 -12.03 -16.31 36.41
N ALA A 923 -11.34 -15.72 35.44
CA ALA A 923 -10.57 -16.40 34.41
C ALA A 923 -9.54 -17.41 34.95
N THR A 924 -8.88 -17.08 36.07
CA THR A 924 -7.87 -17.93 36.73
C THR A 924 -8.42 -19.32 37.11
N TYR A 925 -9.73 -19.44 37.33
CA TYR A 925 -10.41 -20.68 37.74
C TYR A 925 -11.17 -21.35 36.59
N LEU A 926 -10.82 -21.05 35.32
CA LEU A 926 -11.48 -21.57 34.12
C LEU A 926 -11.69 -23.10 34.18
N HIS A 927 -10.67 -23.87 34.52
CA HIS A 927 -10.76 -25.34 34.50
C HIS A 927 -11.81 -25.89 35.49
N VAL A 928 -11.82 -25.37 36.71
CA VAL A 928 -12.74 -25.81 37.77
C VAL A 928 -14.18 -25.39 37.43
N SER A 929 -14.34 -24.17 36.95
CA SER A 929 -15.63 -23.62 36.54
C SER A 929 -16.20 -24.31 35.28
N LEU A 930 -15.34 -24.69 34.33
CA LEU A 930 -15.74 -25.44 33.13
C LEU A 930 -16.22 -26.86 33.46
N LEU A 931 -15.53 -27.57 34.36
CA LEU A 931 -15.95 -28.90 34.85
C LEU A 931 -17.33 -28.83 35.53
N HIS A 932 -17.55 -27.81 36.36
CA HIS A 932 -18.83 -27.58 37.01
C HIS A 932 -19.95 -27.32 35.99
N ASP A 933 -19.74 -26.44 35.00
CA ASP A 933 -20.78 -26.13 34.02
C ASP A 933 -21.11 -27.32 33.12
N ARG A 934 -20.10 -28.10 32.72
CA ARG A 934 -20.29 -29.32 31.93
C ARG A 934 -21.09 -30.38 32.68
N HIS A 935 -20.82 -30.57 33.97
CA HIS A 935 -21.57 -31.52 34.80
C HIS A 935 -23.08 -31.20 34.85
N PHE A 936 -23.45 -29.93 34.67
CA PHE A 936 -24.85 -29.47 34.67
C PHE A 936 -25.38 -29.07 33.28
N ASP A 937 -24.70 -29.45 32.18
CA ASP A 937 -25.08 -29.09 30.80
C ASP A 937 -25.28 -27.58 30.55
N ALA A 938 -24.59 -26.73 31.34
CA ALA A 938 -24.70 -25.28 31.29
C ALA A 938 -23.72 -24.67 30.27
N PHE A 939 -23.86 -25.06 29.01
CA PHE A 939 -22.91 -24.71 27.94
C PHE A 939 -22.84 -23.21 27.60
N GLY A 940 -23.88 -22.42 27.90
CA GLY A 940 -23.86 -20.97 27.75
C GLY A 940 -22.91 -20.31 28.75
N LEU A 941 -22.94 -20.75 30.01
CA LEU A 941 -21.99 -20.32 31.05
C LEU A 941 -20.57 -20.77 30.75
N ALA A 942 -20.41 -22.01 30.26
CA ALA A 942 -19.12 -22.54 29.83
C ALA A 942 -18.49 -21.66 28.72
N LEU A 943 -19.27 -21.32 27.69
CA LEU A 943 -18.80 -20.48 26.59
C LEU A 943 -18.39 -19.08 27.08
N GLN A 944 -19.20 -18.46 27.95
CA GLN A 944 -18.89 -17.15 28.53
C GLN A 944 -17.53 -17.15 29.25
N ARG A 945 -17.23 -18.22 29.99
CA ARG A 945 -15.96 -18.36 30.73
C ARG A 945 -14.77 -18.57 29.79
N LEU A 946 -14.94 -19.40 28.76
CA LEU A 946 -13.91 -19.61 27.74
C LEU A 946 -13.58 -18.31 27.00
N ARG A 947 -14.60 -17.50 26.64
CA ARG A 947 -14.40 -16.21 25.97
C ARG A 947 -13.72 -15.17 26.85
N LYS A 948 -14.08 -15.10 28.14
CA LYS A 948 -13.35 -14.24 29.11
C LYS A 948 -11.84 -14.52 29.13
N VAL A 949 -11.42 -15.79 28.95
CA VAL A 949 -10.00 -16.16 28.89
C VAL A 949 -9.39 -15.86 27.53
N GLN A 950 -10.16 -16.01 26.45
CA GLN A 950 -9.71 -15.69 25.10
C GLN A 950 -9.34 -14.20 24.94
N ASP A 951 -10.09 -13.31 25.61
CA ASP A 951 -9.91 -11.85 25.53
C ASP A 951 -8.76 -11.32 26.43
N MET A 952 -8.05 -12.19 27.15
CA MET A 952 -6.92 -11.80 28.00
C MET A 952 -5.64 -11.56 27.19
N GLU A 953 -4.70 -10.80 27.76
CA GLU A 953 -3.35 -10.70 27.19
C GLU A 953 -2.68 -12.08 27.09
N GLN A 954 -1.93 -12.30 26.00
CA GLN A 954 -1.32 -13.60 25.69
C GLN A 954 -0.44 -14.14 26.83
N ALA A 955 0.26 -13.25 27.54
CA ALA A 955 1.11 -13.61 28.67
C ALA A 955 0.31 -14.18 29.85
N ASP A 956 -0.93 -13.77 30.05
CA ASP A 956 -1.80 -14.27 31.12
C ASP A 956 -2.65 -15.46 30.67
N LYS A 957 -3.11 -15.43 29.42
CA LYS A 957 -3.86 -16.53 28.80
C LYS A 957 -3.06 -17.85 28.80
N THR A 958 -1.79 -17.79 28.39
CA THR A 958 -0.89 -18.96 28.34
C THR A 958 -0.60 -19.57 29.72
N LYS A 959 -0.79 -18.82 30.81
CA LYS A 959 -0.69 -19.34 32.18
C LYS A 959 -1.92 -20.19 32.58
N ILE A 960 -3.04 -20.01 31.89
CA ILE A 960 -4.32 -20.66 32.21
C ILE A 960 -4.54 -21.88 31.32
N ILE A 961 -4.42 -21.71 29.99
CA ILE A 961 -4.68 -22.75 28.99
C ILE A 961 -3.91 -22.44 27.71
N SER A 962 -3.40 -23.48 27.03
CA SER A 962 -2.79 -23.32 25.71
C SER A 962 -3.83 -22.92 24.66
N ASP A 963 -3.41 -22.16 23.64
CA ASP A 963 -4.30 -21.70 22.56
C ASP A 963 -5.03 -22.85 21.84
N GLU A 964 -4.33 -23.95 21.55
CA GLU A 964 -4.89 -25.14 20.90
C GLU A 964 -6.02 -25.77 21.72
N LYS A 965 -5.78 -25.98 23.02
CA LYS A 965 -6.80 -26.50 23.93
C LYS A 965 -7.99 -25.54 24.06
N LEU A 966 -7.75 -24.23 24.19
CA LEU A 966 -8.83 -23.25 24.30
C LEU A 966 -9.73 -23.25 23.06
N ALA A 967 -9.11 -23.29 21.87
CA ALA A 967 -9.81 -23.40 20.58
C ALA A 967 -10.67 -24.67 20.52
N ALA A 968 -10.10 -25.84 20.86
CA ALA A 968 -10.83 -27.10 20.90
C ALA A 968 -12.01 -27.08 21.88
N GLU A 969 -11.81 -26.47 23.05
CA GLU A 969 -12.84 -26.30 24.09
C GLU A 969 -13.98 -25.37 23.65
N ILE A 970 -13.66 -24.27 22.95
CA ILE A 970 -14.66 -23.37 22.36
C ILE A 970 -15.47 -24.10 21.28
N ASN A 971 -14.82 -24.76 20.33
CA ASN A 971 -15.51 -25.49 19.25
C ASN A 971 -16.42 -26.59 19.80
N SER A 972 -15.93 -27.39 20.74
CA SER A 972 -16.74 -28.43 21.41
C SER A 972 -17.97 -27.83 22.10
N THR A 973 -17.84 -26.66 22.74
CA THR A 973 -18.95 -25.99 23.41
C THR A 973 -19.96 -25.41 22.41
N LEU A 974 -19.49 -24.84 21.29
CA LEU A 974 -20.35 -24.33 20.22
C LEU A 974 -21.14 -25.45 19.51
N ASP A 975 -20.51 -26.61 19.31
CA ASP A 975 -21.17 -27.79 18.77
C ASP A 975 -22.24 -28.35 19.70
N ALA A 976 -21.96 -28.39 21.02
CA ALA A 976 -22.95 -28.76 22.03
C ALA A 976 -24.16 -27.81 22.05
N LEU A 977 -23.94 -26.52 21.74
CA LEU A 977 -24.99 -25.51 21.59
C LEU A 977 -25.72 -25.55 20.24
N GLN A 978 -25.26 -26.39 19.29
CA GLN A 978 -25.73 -26.47 17.90
C GLN A 978 -25.53 -25.18 17.09
N TRP A 979 -24.53 -24.36 17.45
CA TRP A 979 -24.22 -23.10 16.77
C TRP A 979 -23.19 -23.30 15.66
N GLN A 980 -23.55 -24.11 14.67
CA GLN A 980 -22.65 -24.56 13.60
C GLN A 980 -22.01 -23.41 12.80
N HIS A 981 -22.70 -22.28 12.66
CA HIS A 981 -22.19 -21.09 12.00
C HIS A 981 -21.04 -20.43 12.77
N TRP A 982 -21.08 -20.48 14.11
CA TRP A 982 -19.97 -20.04 14.96
C TRP A 982 -18.84 -21.06 15.03
N THR A 983 -19.12 -22.36 14.97
CA THR A 983 -18.06 -23.39 14.85
C THR A 983 -17.25 -23.17 13.57
N LYS A 984 -17.92 -23.00 12.42
CA LYS A 984 -17.25 -22.67 11.13
C LYS A 984 -16.41 -21.40 11.21
N TYR A 985 -16.93 -20.37 11.88
CA TYR A 985 -16.22 -19.11 12.09
C TYR A 985 -14.91 -19.29 12.87
N GLU A 986 -14.94 -20.01 13.99
CA GLU A 986 -13.72 -20.27 14.80
C GLU A 986 -12.73 -21.15 14.05
N THR A 987 -13.18 -22.20 13.36
CA THR A 987 -12.29 -23.05 12.55
C THR A 987 -11.56 -22.25 11.46
N GLN A 988 -12.23 -21.28 10.80
CA GLN A 988 -11.58 -20.41 9.83
C GLN A 988 -10.55 -19.48 10.49
N TRP A 989 -10.87 -18.89 11.64
CA TRP A 989 -9.94 -18.04 12.38
C TRP A 989 -8.74 -18.80 12.93
N GLU A 990 -8.90 -20.05 13.37
CA GLU A 990 -7.81 -20.92 13.82
C GLU A 990 -6.79 -21.14 12.71
N ARG A 991 -7.25 -21.49 11.49
CA ARG A 991 -6.37 -21.62 10.32
C ARG A 991 -5.57 -20.35 10.03
N ARG A 992 -6.11 -19.18 10.38
CA ARG A 992 -5.45 -17.88 10.18
C ARG A 992 -4.50 -17.50 11.33
N ARG A 993 -4.84 -17.86 12.56
CA ARG A 993 -4.05 -17.54 13.77
C ARG A 993 -2.85 -18.47 13.94
N ALA A 994 -2.92 -19.69 13.41
CA ALA A 994 -1.85 -20.69 13.47
C ALA A 994 -1.39 -21.12 12.06
N PRO A 995 -0.78 -20.22 11.27
CA PRO A 995 -0.25 -20.59 9.97
C PRO A 995 0.94 -21.56 10.12
N THR A 996 1.13 -22.46 9.15
CA THR A 996 2.20 -23.47 9.14
C THR A 996 3.59 -22.86 8.92
N SER A 997 3.68 -21.71 8.26
CA SER A 997 4.91 -20.96 8.05
C SER A 997 4.64 -19.45 8.06
N TYR A 998 5.71 -18.66 8.21
CA TYR A 998 5.62 -17.22 8.03
C TYR A 998 5.37 -16.88 6.56
N ARG A 999 4.64 -15.78 6.31
CA ARG A 999 4.43 -15.28 4.95
C ARG A 999 5.78 -14.91 4.30
N ILE A 1000 5.94 -15.30 3.04
CA ILE A 1000 7.12 -15.00 2.21
C ILE A 1000 7.17 -13.50 1.85
N PHE A 1001 8.38 -12.97 1.61
CA PHE A 1001 8.65 -11.57 1.27
C PHE A 1001 9.06 -11.34 -0.19
#